data_AF-A0A3R6CJS7-F1
#
_entry.id   AF-A0A3R6CJS7-F1
#
_cell.length_a   1.000
_cell.length_b   1.000
_cell.length_c   1.000
_cell.angle_alpha   90.00
_cell.angle_beta   90.00
_cell.angle_gamma   90.00
#
_symmetry.space_group_name_H-M   'P 1'
#
loop_
_entity.id
_entity.type
_entity.pdbx_description
1 polymer ?
#
loop_
_entity_poly.entity_id
_entity_poly.type
_entity_poly.pdbx_seq_one_letter_code
_entity_poly.pdbx_strand_id
1 'polypeptide(L)'
;MNTKNLLITGMFAGLFLSCKEVEPPAPVLPVPTPEQIKWQKMENYAFVHFGLNTFNDLEWGYGNTPAETFNPTDLDCEQWVRIIKAAGLKGVILTAKHHDGFCLWPTKTVDYNISNSPYKNGKGDMVRELSDACKKHGLKFGLYLSPWDRHNAEYGREGYQKTYHEQINELISNYGPLFEFWFDGANGGNGWYGGTNETRSIDPKTYYGYETAREMIKAKHPEAMIFGGTVPDIRWIGNESGWAGETNWSPYSLDKETHYTQNQWGMKDGNQWLPGECDVSIRPGWFYHHREDHQVRTVPNLVDLYYRSVGHNANFLLNFPVALNGQIHPVDSARAVDWYHTIQAELKDNLLAGIQPKASETRGGAYKASNVTDDNWDSYWATSDGMTSGSLTFPLPTGTSLNRVMIQEYIPLGQRVCAFTLEVEKDGKWLPVETTDTLSTVGYKRIVRFKTTPADALRIHFTEAKGPLCINNVEAFLAPPLLEQPRIVRNAKNEVHIDVESEGADIYYTTDGTEPTAQSAKYEVPFTLDKKGTVKAITYDAQSGKSGPVASRRFDLPAADYKVTSPADERTNLMFDGNGYSTYYLPEGKNEIVVELAAPHTISGFVYTPNQGRDSQGHISNYQLSVDGKVVASGEFSNIKHNPIEQEIHFAPVKGKKLVFKATRIVDNVKRVGIAEFSVITED
;
A
#
# COMPACT_ATOMS: atom_id res chain seq x y z
N MET A 1 14.02 -91.82 -34.66
CA MET A 1 15.48 -92.03 -34.84
C MET A 1 16.09 -90.69 -35.24
N ASN A 2 17.03 -90.18 -34.43
CA ASN A 2 18.02 -89.12 -34.71
C ASN A 2 17.55 -87.70 -35.06
N THR A 3 17.62 -86.73 -34.12
CA THR A 3 18.77 -85.83 -33.78
C THR A 3 18.93 -84.68 -34.80
N LYS A 4 19.35 -83.44 -34.52
CA LYS A 4 19.83 -82.67 -33.36
C LYS A 4 20.08 -81.24 -33.91
N ASN A 5 19.85 -80.19 -33.12
CA ASN A 5 20.93 -79.30 -32.65
C ASN A 5 20.37 -78.12 -31.84
N LEU A 6 20.73 -78.16 -30.56
CA LEU A 6 20.71 -77.10 -29.57
C LEU A 6 22.18 -76.72 -29.35
N LEU A 7 22.53 -75.44 -29.18
CA LEU A 7 23.68 -75.09 -28.35
C LEU A 7 23.52 -73.73 -27.67
N ILE A 8 23.70 -73.83 -26.36
CA ILE A 8 23.54 -72.92 -25.23
C ILE A 8 24.64 -71.85 -25.22
N THR A 9 24.19 -70.61 -25.10
CA THR A 9 24.49 -69.64 -24.02
C THR A 9 25.91 -69.58 -23.45
N GLY A 10 26.57 -68.43 -23.70
CA GLY A 10 27.59 -67.85 -22.83
C GLY A 10 27.01 -66.62 -22.13
N MET A 11 26.98 -66.66 -20.80
CA MET A 11 26.42 -65.63 -19.90
C MET A 11 27.48 -64.53 -19.68
N PHE A 12 27.17 -63.28 -20.06
CA PHE A 12 27.86 -62.09 -19.56
C PHE A 12 26.84 -61.28 -18.77
N ALA A 13 26.92 -61.36 -17.45
CA ALA A 13 26.13 -60.53 -16.54
C ALA A 13 26.73 -59.12 -16.54
N GLY A 14 26.10 -58.20 -17.26
CA GLY A 14 26.32 -56.76 -17.12
C GLY A 14 25.53 -56.25 -15.91
N LEU A 15 26.26 -55.87 -14.86
CA LEU A 15 25.73 -55.07 -13.74
C LEU A 15 25.35 -53.67 -14.26
N PHE A 16 24.09 -53.50 -14.63
CA PHE A 16 23.48 -52.17 -14.71
C PHE A 16 23.19 -51.70 -13.30
N LEU A 17 24.12 -50.94 -12.72
CA LEU A 17 23.85 -50.08 -11.57
C LEU A 17 22.89 -48.98 -12.03
N SER A 18 21.59 -49.24 -11.96
CA SER A 18 20.56 -48.20 -12.01
C SER A 18 20.76 -47.31 -10.80
N CYS A 19 21.31 -46.11 -10.96
CA CYS A 19 21.18 -45.06 -9.96
C CYS A 19 19.68 -44.86 -9.71
N LYS A 20 19.19 -45.26 -8.53
CA LYS A 20 17.81 -44.96 -8.12
C LYS A 20 17.70 -43.44 -8.01
N GLU A 21 16.88 -42.82 -8.85
CA GLU A 21 16.49 -41.42 -8.69
C GLU A 21 15.76 -41.25 -7.35
N VAL A 22 16.12 -40.19 -6.62
CA VAL A 22 15.48 -39.88 -5.33
C VAL A 22 14.16 -39.17 -5.61
N GLU A 23 13.04 -39.75 -5.16
CA GLU A 23 11.70 -39.19 -5.37
C GLU A 23 11.52 -37.82 -4.69
N PRO A 24 10.73 -36.90 -5.28
CA PRO A 24 10.43 -35.62 -4.66
C PRO A 24 9.58 -35.78 -3.38
N PRO A 25 9.67 -34.83 -2.42
CA PRO A 25 8.75 -34.81 -1.29
C PRO A 25 7.28 -34.78 -1.74
N ALA A 26 6.42 -35.54 -1.07
CA ALA A 26 4.98 -35.49 -1.34
C ALA A 26 4.42 -34.08 -1.03
N PRO A 27 3.43 -33.58 -1.81
CA PRO A 27 2.81 -32.28 -1.55
C PRO A 27 2.12 -32.22 -0.17
N VAL A 28 2.20 -31.07 0.49
CA VAL A 28 1.40 -30.76 1.69
C VAL A 28 0.19 -29.97 1.24
N LEU A 29 -1.00 -30.57 1.33
CA LEU A 29 -2.23 -29.93 0.87
C LEU A 29 -2.69 -28.80 1.81
N PRO A 30 -3.40 -27.80 1.26
CA PRO A 30 -3.68 -27.57 -0.16
C PRO A 30 -2.46 -27.04 -0.93
N VAL A 31 -2.48 -27.16 -2.26
CA VAL A 31 -1.43 -26.66 -3.17
C VAL A 31 -2.02 -25.65 -4.16
N PRO A 32 -1.24 -24.67 -4.65
CA PRO A 32 -1.71 -23.73 -5.66
C PRO A 32 -1.96 -24.42 -7.00
N THR A 33 -2.89 -23.88 -7.78
CA THR A 33 -2.99 -24.20 -9.21
C THR A 33 -1.84 -23.53 -10.00
N PRO A 34 -1.54 -23.99 -11.23
CA PRO A 34 -0.56 -23.32 -12.10
C PRO A 34 -0.88 -21.83 -12.33
N GLU A 35 -2.16 -21.47 -12.40
CA GLU A 35 -2.63 -20.10 -12.61
C GLU A 35 -2.39 -19.24 -11.37
N GLN A 36 -2.64 -19.78 -10.16
CA GLN A 36 -2.30 -19.11 -8.91
C GLN A 36 -0.79 -18.89 -8.77
N ILE A 37 0.05 -19.82 -9.22
CA ILE A 37 1.51 -19.61 -9.26
C ILE A 37 1.88 -18.48 -10.23
N LYS A 38 1.28 -18.46 -11.44
CA LYS A 38 1.51 -17.37 -12.41
C LYS A 38 1.09 -16.01 -11.86
N TRP A 39 -0.02 -15.97 -11.13
CA TRP A 39 -0.50 -14.77 -10.45
C TRP A 39 0.43 -14.35 -9.31
N GLN A 40 0.86 -15.27 -8.47
CA GLN A 40 1.77 -14.95 -7.35
C GLN A 40 3.13 -14.44 -7.85
N LYS A 41 3.63 -14.97 -8.97
CA LYS A 41 4.83 -14.47 -9.67
C LYS A 41 4.67 -13.04 -10.21
N MET A 42 3.45 -12.50 -10.26
CA MET A 42 3.26 -11.11 -10.60
C MET A 42 3.75 -10.18 -9.49
N GLU A 43 3.58 -10.56 -8.22
CA GLU A 43 3.97 -9.82 -7.02
C GLU A 43 3.25 -8.48 -6.84
N ASN A 44 3.21 -7.63 -7.87
CA ASN A 44 2.58 -6.34 -7.82
C ASN A 44 1.94 -5.92 -9.16
N TYR A 45 0.82 -5.21 -9.06
CA TYR A 45 0.07 -4.65 -10.18
C TYR A 45 -0.76 -3.45 -9.71
N ALA A 46 -1.32 -2.71 -10.66
CA ALA A 46 -2.05 -1.47 -10.41
C ALA A 46 -3.57 -1.70 -10.32
N PHE A 47 -4.21 -0.90 -9.48
CA PHE A 47 -5.63 -0.59 -9.57
C PHE A 47 -5.81 0.79 -10.21
N VAL A 48 -6.89 1.00 -10.96
CA VAL A 48 -7.30 2.33 -11.42
C VAL A 48 -8.76 2.56 -11.08
N HIS A 49 -8.99 3.43 -10.10
CA HIS A 49 -10.29 4.01 -9.78
C HIS A 49 -10.50 5.30 -10.58
N PHE A 50 -11.49 5.27 -11.48
CA PHE A 50 -11.87 6.41 -12.30
C PHE A 50 -13.32 6.29 -12.74
N GLY A 51 -14.05 7.41 -12.80
CA GLY A 51 -15.47 7.40 -13.16
C GLY A 51 -16.16 8.69 -12.71
N LEU A 52 -17.49 8.67 -12.59
CA LEU A 52 -18.26 9.86 -12.18
C LEU A 52 -17.84 10.41 -10.80
N ASN A 53 -17.42 9.52 -9.89
CA ASN A 53 -16.99 9.88 -8.55
C ASN A 53 -15.79 10.84 -8.57
N THR A 54 -14.88 10.70 -9.54
CA THR A 54 -13.78 11.65 -9.79
C THR A 54 -14.28 13.08 -10.01
N PHE A 55 -15.34 13.24 -10.79
CA PHE A 55 -15.85 14.56 -11.19
C PHE A 55 -16.76 15.23 -10.15
N ASN A 56 -17.17 14.48 -9.12
CA ASN A 56 -17.97 15.00 -8.01
C ASN A 56 -17.24 15.03 -6.68
N ASP A 57 -15.95 14.71 -6.66
CA ASP A 57 -15.13 14.70 -5.44
C ASP A 57 -15.68 13.72 -4.36
N LEU A 58 -16.16 12.56 -4.81
CA LEU A 58 -16.74 11.49 -3.98
C LEU A 58 -15.91 10.21 -4.06
N GLU A 59 -15.96 9.40 -3.00
CA GLU A 59 -15.53 8.00 -3.08
C GLU A 59 -16.64 7.11 -3.61
N TRP A 60 -17.82 7.25 -3.01
CA TRP A 60 -18.98 6.43 -3.28
C TRP A 60 -20.13 7.32 -3.76
N GLY A 61 -20.30 7.43 -5.08
CA GLY A 61 -21.44 8.11 -5.66
C GLY A 61 -22.77 7.45 -5.28
N TYR A 62 -23.82 8.24 -5.08
CA TYR A 62 -25.14 7.76 -4.66
C TYR A 62 -25.95 7.10 -5.79
N GLY A 63 -25.43 7.11 -7.03
CA GLY A 63 -26.08 6.56 -8.23
C GLY A 63 -26.98 7.54 -8.97
N ASN A 64 -27.00 8.82 -8.60
CA ASN A 64 -27.86 9.86 -9.17
C ASN A 64 -27.10 10.99 -9.89
N THR A 65 -25.78 10.85 -10.03
CA THR A 65 -24.99 11.85 -10.76
C THR A 65 -25.37 11.79 -12.25
N PRO A 66 -25.61 12.92 -12.93
CA PRO A 66 -25.83 12.91 -14.37
C PRO A 66 -24.62 12.32 -15.13
N ALA A 67 -24.88 11.42 -16.10
CA ALA A 67 -23.82 10.86 -16.95
C ALA A 67 -23.00 11.92 -17.69
N GLU A 68 -23.62 13.07 -17.98
CA GLU A 68 -22.99 14.23 -18.62
C GLU A 68 -21.84 14.84 -17.81
N THR A 69 -21.78 14.58 -16.50
CA THR A 69 -20.68 15.03 -15.63
C THR A 69 -19.35 14.33 -15.99
N PHE A 70 -19.39 13.15 -16.61
CA PHE A 70 -18.19 12.45 -17.06
C PHE A 70 -17.62 13.13 -18.33
N ASN A 71 -16.61 13.98 -18.15
CA ASN A 71 -16.01 14.71 -19.28
C ASN A 71 -14.51 14.99 -19.09
N PRO A 72 -13.64 13.97 -19.08
CA PRO A 72 -12.20 14.20 -19.01
C PRO A 72 -11.72 14.96 -20.24
N THR A 73 -10.85 15.95 -20.02
CA THR A 73 -10.39 16.88 -21.06
C THR A 73 -9.22 16.36 -21.89
N ASP A 74 -8.36 15.51 -21.32
CA ASP A 74 -7.12 15.03 -21.93
C ASP A 74 -6.81 13.58 -21.48
N LEU A 75 -7.83 12.71 -21.54
CA LEU A 75 -7.71 11.31 -21.15
C LEU A 75 -6.66 10.59 -22.02
N ASP A 76 -5.64 10.01 -21.37
CA ASP A 76 -4.59 9.24 -22.03
C ASP A 76 -4.30 7.94 -21.26
N CYS A 77 -4.97 6.84 -21.63
CA CYS A 77 -4.66 5.51 -21.06
C CYS A 77 -3.23 5.04 -21.38
N GLU A 78 -2.59 5.58 -22.43
CA GLU A 78 -1.18 5.27 -22.68
C GLU A 78 -0.27 5.95 -21.65
N GLN A 79 -0.64 7.13 -21.13
CA GLN A 79 0.06 7.75 -20.00
C GLN A 79 -0.01 6.85 -18.76
N TRP A 80 -1.19 6.29 -18.48
CA TRP A 80 -1.38 5.42 -17.31
C TRP A 80 -0.48 4.19 -17.41
N VAL A 81 -0.53 3.51 -18.55
CA VAL A 81 0.23 2.29 -18.80
C VAL A 81 1.74 2.54 -18.82
N ARG A 82 2.22 3.67 -19.37
CA ARG A 82 3.64 4.04 -19.31
C ARG A 82 4.12 4.23 -17.87
N ILE A 83 3.34 4.91 -17.03
CA ILE A 83 3.67 5.16 -15.61
C ILE A 83 3.67 3.86 -14.83
N ILE A 84 2.61 3.06 -14.95
CA ILE A 84 2.47 1.79 -14.25
C ILE A 84 3.63 0.85 -14.59
N LYS A 85 4.00 0.77 -15.87
CA LYS A 85 5.16 -0.02 -16.32
C LYS A 85 6.48 0.54 -15.77
N ALA A 86 6.66 1.85 -15.73
CA ALA A 86 7.84 2.49 -15.16
C ALA A 86 7.95 2.27 -13.63
N ALA A 87 6.82 2.09 -12.95
CA ALA A 87 6.74 1.70 -11.54
C ALA A 87 6.87 0.18 -11.32
N GLY A 88 7.26 -0.60 -12.34
CA GLY A 88 7.53 -2.05 -12.22
C GLY A 88 6.29 -2.94 -12.08
N LEU A 89 5.10 -2.36 -12.10
CA LEU A 89 3.82 -3.07 -11.93
C LEU A 89 3.49 -3.88 -13.18
N LYS A 90 3.01 -5.13 -12.99
CA LYS A 90 2.90 -6.10 -14.09
C LYS A 90 1.51 -6.20 -14.74
N GLY A 91 0.54 -5.44 -14.23
CA GLY A 91 -0.83 -5.43 -14.75
C GLY A 91 -1.64 -4.24 -14.22
N VAL A 92 -2.86 -4.09 -14.75
CA VAL A 92 -3.81 -3.04 -14.37
C VAL A 92 -5.22 -3.61 -14.23
N ILE A 93 -5.88 -3.33 -13.11
CA ILE A 93 -7.29 -3.61 -12.87
C ILE A 93 -8.07 -2.28 -12.95
N LEU A 94 -9.02 -2.19 -13.86
CA LEU A 94 -9.87 -1.00 -14.04
C LEU A 94 -11.22 -1.17 -13.36
N THR A 95 -11.68 -0.14 -12.66
CA THR A 95 -13.08 0.03 -12.23
C THR A 95 -14.03 0.22 -13.42
N ALA A 96 -14.35 -0.85 -14.16
CA ALA A 96 -15.26 -0.75 -15.31
C ALA A 96 -16.65 -0.23 -14.91
N LYS A 97 -17.10 -0.60 -13.70
CA LYS A 97 -18.27 -0.03 -13.02
C LYS A 97 -18.00 -0.02 -11.51
N HIS A 98 -18.14 1.14 -10.86
CA HIS A 98 -18.07 1.27 -9.40
C HIS A 98 -19.46 1.19 -8.74
N HIS A 99 -19.56 1.33 -7.42
CA HIS A 99 -20.82 1.24 -6.67
C HIS A 99 -21.91 2.20 -7.15
N ASP A 100 -21.54 3.35 -7.74
CA ASP A 100 -22.50 4.31 -8.28
C ASP A 100 -23.26 3.77 -9.51
N GLY A 101 -22.79 2.69 -10.15
CA GLY A 101 -23.46 2.02 -11.27
C GLY A 101 -23.10 2.54 -12.66
N PHE A 102 -22.29 3.60 -12.79
CA PHE A 102 -21.90 4.15 -14.09
C PHE A 102 -20.89 3.25 -14.80
N CYS A 103 -21.23 2.81 -16.01
CA CYS A 103 -20.38 1.91 -16.79
C CYS A 103 -19.45 2.69 -17.73
N LEU A 104 -18.14 2.41 -17.68
CA LEU A 104 -17.10 3.09 -18.49
C LEU A 104 -16.95 2.54 -19.92
N TRP A 105 -17.85 1.65 -20.32
CA TRP A 105 -17.94 1.11 -21.68
C TRP A 105 -19.37 1.26 -22.22
N PRO A 106 -19.57 1.24 -23.54
CA PRO A 106 -20.88 1.38 -24.16
C PRO A 106 -21.72 0.08 -24.02
N THR A 107 -22.11 -0.25 -22.79
CA THR A 107 -22.94 -1.41 -22.47
C THR A 107 -24.32 -1.29 -23.10
N LYS A 108 -24.91 -2.43 -23.47
CA LYS A 108 -26.29 -2.50 -23.98
C LYS A 108 -27.33 -2.71 -22.89
N THR A 109 -26.91 -2.90 -21.64
CA THR A 109 -27.82 -3.35 -20.57
C THR A 109 -28.52 -2.21 -19.83
N VAL A 110 -27.88 -1.03 -19.75
CA VAL A 110 -28.41 0.16 -19.06
C VAL A 110 -27.96 1.43 -19.77
N ASP A 111 -28.79 2.48 -19.76
CA ASP A 111 -28.43 3.78 -20.35
C ASP A 111 -27.40 4.54 -19.50
N TYR A 112 -27.19 4.17 -18.24
CA TYR A 112 -26.24 4.82 -17.34
C TYR A 112 -24.80 4.38 -17.59
N ASN A 113 -24.28 4.80 -18.74
CA ASN A 113 -22.95 4.45 -19.23
C ASN A 113 -22.32 5.60 -20.04
N ILE A 114 -21.04 5.43 -20.38
CA ILE A 114 -20.20 6.40 -21.08
C ILE A 114 -20.79 6.93 -22.40
N SER A 115 -21.69 6.20 -23.07
CA SER A 115 -22.35 6.64 -24.31
C SER A 115 -23.26 7.85 -24.11
N ASN A 116 -23.75 8.05 -22.88
CA ASN A 116 -24.58 9.20 -22.49
C ASN A 116 -23.76 10.30 -21.80
N SER A 117 -22.45 10.32 -22.03
CA SER A 117 -21.54 11.38 -21.59
C SER A 117 -21.01 12.20 -22.78
N PRO A 118 -20.55 13.45 -22.58
CA PRO A 118 -19.93 14.24 -23.64
C PRO A 118 -18.57 13.69 -24.10
N TYR A 119 -17.96 12.78 -23.32
CA TYR A 119 -16.65 12.22 -23.67
C TYR A 119 -16.68 11.56 -25.06
N LYS A 120 -15.82 12.07 -25.96
CA LYS A 120 -15.77 11.68 -27.38
C LYS A 120 -17.14 11.69 -28.07
N ASN A 121 -18.01 12.63 -27.69
CA ASN A 121 -19.39 12.76 -28.19
C ASN A 121 -20.22 11.48 -28.00
N GLY A 122 -20.13 10.84 -26.84
CA GLY A 122 -20.85 9.60 -26.52
C GLY A 122 -20.34 8.37 -27.26
N LYS A 123 -19.15 8.43 -27.86
CA LYS A 123 -18.51 7.31 -28.59
C LYS A 123 -17.28 6.75 -27.89
N GLY A 124 -17.03 7.16 -26.65
CA GLY A 124 -15.93 6.67 -25.85
C GLY A 124 -16.14 5.22 -25.40
N ASP A 125 -15.05 4.50 -25.21
CA ASP A 125 -15.00 3.18 -24.59
C ASP A 125 -13.69 3.07 -23.83
N MET A 126 -13.71 3.41 -22.55
CA MET A 126 -12.48 3.47 -21.76
C MET A 126 -11.89 2.09 -21.50
N VAL A 127 -12.75 1.07 -21.36
CA VAL A 127 -12.31 -0.31 -21.17
C VAL A 127 -11.52 -0.77 -22.40
N ARG A 128 -11.97 -0.43 -23.61
CA ARG A 128 -11.18 -0.63 -24.84
C ARG A 128 -9.86 0.15 -24.82
N GLU A 129 -9.91 1.45 -24.55
CA GLU A 129 -8.72 2.30 -24.60
C GLU A 129 -7.61 1.81 -23.67
N LEU A 130 -7.96 1.39 -22.44
CA LEU A 130 -6.98 0.86 -21.50
C LEU A 130 -6.54 -0.57 -21.85
N SER A 131 -7.45 -1.47 -22.23
CA SER A 131 -7.07 -2.84 -22.61
C SER A 131 -6.11 -2.87 -23.80
N ASP A 132 -6.34 -2.03 -24.81
CA ASP A 132 -5.47 -1.92 -25.98
C ASP A 132 -4.10 -1.33 -25.61
N ALA A 133 -4.05 -0.32 -24.74
CA ALA A 133 -2.81 0.24 -24.22
C ALA A 133 -2.02 -0.80 -23.41
N CYS A 134 -2.67 -1.55 -22.51
CA CYS A 134 -2.04 -2.63 -21.75
C CYS A 134 -1.43 -3.68 -22.68
N LYS A 135 -2.19 -4.14 -23.69
CA LYS A 135 -1.72 -5.10 -24.69
C LYS A 135 -0.50 -4.58 -25.45
N LYS A 136 -0.50 -3.31 -25.86
CA LYS A 136 0.60 -2.68 -26.59
C LYS A 136 1.90 -2.64 -25.77
N HIS A 137 1.82 -2.40 -24.46
CA HIS A 137 2.99 -2.26 -23.59
C HIS A 137 3.37 -3.53 -22.83
N GLY A 138 2.60 -4.61 -22.98
CA GLY A 138 2.85 -5.90 -22.34
C GLY A 138 2.43 -5.93 -20.86
N LEU A 139 1.50 -5.06 -20.43
CA LEU A 139 0.86 -5.17 -19.13
C LEU A 139 -0.33 -6.12 -19.22
N LYS A 140 -0.55 -6.90 -18.16
CA LYS A 140 -1.77 -7.70 -18.04
C LYS A 140 -2.97 -6.78 -17.73
N PHE A 141 -4.15 -7.17 -18.20
CA PHE A 141 -5.38 -6.40 -17.99
C PHE A 141 -6.39 -7.19 -17.16
N GLY A 142 -6.97 -6.54 -16.16
CA GLY A 142 -7.99 -7.08 -15.27
C GLY A 142 -9.14 -6.08 -15.11
N LEU A 143 -10.24 -6.55 -14.54
CA LEU A 143 -11.47 -5.77 -14.44
C LEU A 143 -12.07 -5.87 -13.05
N TYR A 144 -12.45 -4.71 -12.51
CA TYR A 144 -13.35 -4.61 -11.39
C TYR A 144 -14.75 -4.30 -11.93
N LEU A 145 -15.74 -5.07 -11.48
CA LEU A 145 -17.14 -4.80 -11.74
C LEU A 145 -17.89 -4.89 -10.42
N SER A 146 -18.36 -3.76 -9.91
CA SER A 146 -19.04 -3.73 -8.63
C SER A 146 -20.31 -4.59 -8.64
N PRO A 147 -20.45 -5.56 -7.70
CA PRO A 147 -21.71 -6.26 -7.51
C PRO A 147 -22.81 -5.32 -7.01
N TRP A 148 -22.47 -4.43 -6.07
CA TRP A 148 -23.38 -3.38 -5.60
C TRP A 148 -23.56 -2.29 -6.65
N ASP A 149 -24.80 -1.99 -7.01
CA ASP A 149 -25.14 -0.95 -7.99
C ASP A 149 -26.23 -0.02 -7.45
N ARG A 150 -25.83 1.20 -7.13
CA ARG A 150 -26.69 2.23 -6.52
C ARG A 150 -27.56 2.96 -7.53
N HIS A 151 -27.37 2.72 -8.82
CA HIS A 151 -28.18 3.32 -9.88
C HIS A 151 -29.35 2.42 -10.26
N ASN A 152 -29.11 1.12 -10.44
CA ASN A 152 -30.06 0.21 -11.06
C ASN A 152 -31.35 0.04 -10.24
N ALA A 153 -32.51 0.30 -10.87
CA ALA A 153 -33.83 0.19 -10.24
C ALA A 153 -34.17 -1.23 -9.75
N GLU A 154 -33.57 -2.26 -10.35
CA GLU A 154 -33.79 -3.67 -10.03
C GLU A 154 -32.75 -4.24 -9.03
N TYR A 155 -31.81 -3.41 -8.53
CA TYR A 155 -30.87 -3.87 -7.52
C TYR A 155 -31.61 -4.38 -6.27
N GLY A 156 -31.22 -5.53 -5.73
CA GLY A 156 -31.96 -6.25 -4.69
C GLY A 156 -33.18 -7.05 -5.16
N ARG A 157 -33.44 -7.12 -6.47
CA ARG A 157 -34.48 -7.95 -7.10
C ARG A 157 -33.86 -8.92 -8.10
N GLU A 158 -34.63 -9.92 -8.53
CA GLU A 158 -34.17 -10.95 -9.49
C GLU A 158 -33.69 -10.35 -10.83
N GLY A 159 -34.28 -9.24 -11.27
CA GLY A 159 -33.95 -8.60 -12.55
C GLY A 159 -32.51 -8.09 -12.68
N TYR A 160 -31.89 -7.66 -11.59
CA TYR A 160 -30.52 -7.12 -11.64
C TYR A 160 -29.46 -8.21 -11.84
N GLN A 161 -29.66 -9.44 -11.33
CA GLN A 161 -28.70 -10.52 -11.52
C GLN A 161 -28.47 -10.79 -13.02
N LYS A 162 -29.55 -10.80 -13.82
CA LYS A 162 -29.47 -10.93 -15.27
C LYS A 162 -28.65 -9.79 -15.89
N THR A 163 -28.95 -8.55 -15.51
CA THR A 163 -28.20 -7.37 -15.98
C THR A 163 -26.71 -7.49 -15.66
N TYR A 164 -26.39 -7.90 -14.44
CA TYR A 164 -25.03 -8.08 -13.96
C TYR A 164 -24.27 -9.15 -14.74
N HIS A 165 -24.88 -10.32 -14.99
CA HIS A 165 -24.26 -11.39 -15.78
C HIS A 165 -24.13 -11.02 -17.27
N GLU A 166 -25.07 -10.27 -17.84
CA GLU A 166 -24.95 -9.73 -19.20
C GLU A 166 -23.78 -8.73 -19.31
N GLN A 167 -23.60 -7.84 -18.33
CA GLN A 167 -22.45 -6.93 -18.25
C GLN A 167 -21.12 -7.70 -18.12
N ILE A 168 -21.06 -8.74 -17.28
CA ILE A 168 -19.89 -9.64 -17.20
C ILE A 168 -19.62 -10.23 -18.59
N ASN A 169 -20.63 -10.77 -19.27
CA ASN A 169 -20.45 -11.38 -20.58
C ASN A 169 -19.91 -10.39 -21.63
N GLU A 170 -20.37 -9.14 -21.65
CA GLU A 170 -19.80 -8.11 -22.53
C GLU A 170 -18.32 -7.88 -22.24
N LEU A 171 -17.97 -7.72 -20.96
CA LEU A 171 -16.60 -7.45 -20.52
C LEU A 171 -15.64 -8.60 -20.85
N ILE A 172 -16.02 -9.85 -20.57
CA ILE A 172 -15.16 -11.00 -20.85
C ILE A 172 -15.08 -11.36 -22.34
N SER A 173 -15.98 -10.86 -23.18
CA SER A 173 -16.00 -11.20 -24.61
C SER A 173 -15.18 -10.26 -25.47
N ASN A 174 -15.11 -9.00 -25.07
CA ASN A 174 -14.74 -7.94 -26.01
C ASN A 174 -13.33 -7.40 -25.76
N TYR A 175 -12.80 -7.42 -24.53
CA TYR A 175 -11.60 -6.63 -24.18
C TYR A 175 -10.28 -7.42 -24.09
N GLY A 176 -10.23 -8.60 -24.71
CA GLY A 176 -9.03 -9.43 -24.74
C GLY A 176 -8.81 -10.25 -23.45
N PRO A 177 -7.64 -10.88 -23.28
CA PRO A 177 -7.35 -11.76 -22.15
C PRO A 177 -7.38 -11.02 -20.81
N LEU A 178 -8.06 -11.60 -19.83
CA LEU A 178 -8.09 -11.10 -18.47
C LEU A 178 -7.15 -11.91 -17.58
N PHE A 179 -6.38 -11.25 -16.71
CA PHE A 179 -5.60 -11.94 -15.67
C PHE A 179 -6.32 -11.98 -14.33
N GLU A 180 -7.30 -11.10 -14.11
CA GLU A 180 -8.03 -11.00 -12.85
C GLU A 180 -9.40 -10.34 -13.06
N PHE A 181 -10.39 -10.82 -12.31
CA PHE A 181 -11.74 -10.26 -12.24
C PHE A 181 -12.11 -10.03 -10.77
N TRP A 182 -12.43 -8.78 -10.44
CA TRP A 182 -12.62 -8.29 -9.08
C TRP A 182 -14.10 -8.10 -8.73
N PHE A 183 -14.59 -8.88 -7.78
CA PHE A 183 -15.91 -8.74 -7.19
C PHE A 183 -15.80 -8.15 -5.79
N ASP A 184 -16.15 -6.87 -5.67
CA ASP A 184 -16.15 -6.18 -4.37
C ASP A 184 -17.17 -6.77 -3.39
N GLY A 185 -16.77 -6.90 -2.13
CA GLY A 185 -17.65 -7.30 -1.03
C GLY A 185 -18.42 -6.13 -0.40
N ALA A 186 -18.03 -4.88 -0.66
CA ALA A 186 -18.62 -3.69 -0.05
C ALA A 186 -20.09 -3.48 -0.47
N ASN A 187 -20.95 -3.21 0.53
CA ASN A 187 -22.36 -2.95 0.31
C ASN A 187 -22.92 -2.04 1.42
N GLY A 188 -23.15 -0.77 1.10
CA GLY A 188 -23.73 0.20 2.04
C GLY A 188 -25.26 0.17 2.12
N GLY A 189 -25.93 -0.67 1.30
CA GLY A 189 -27.38 -0.84 1.29
C GLY A 189 -28.17 0.32 0.69
N ASN A 190 -27.78 1.58 0.90
CA ASN A 190 -28.52 2.76 0.42
C ASN A 190 -28.11 3.23 -0.99
N GLY A 191 -29.08 3.68 -1.80
CA GLY A 191 -28.78 4.15 -3.15
C GLY A 191 -29.98 4.82 -3.81
N TRP A 192 -29.73 5.47 -4.95
CA TRP A 192 -30.74 6.13 -5.76
C TRP A 192 -31.75 5.13 -6.34
N TYR A 193 -31.27 3.98 -6.83
CA TYR A 193 -32.06 2.83 -7.28
C TYR A 193 -33.25 3.18 -8.21
N GLY A 194 -33.00 3.91 -9.29
CA GLY A 194 -34.06 4.35 -10.20
C GLY A 194 -34.90 5.52 -9.67
N GLY A 195 -34.42 6.24 -8.65
CA GLY A 195 -35.09 7.41 -8.07
C GLY A 195 -35.91 7.12 -6.82
N THR A 196 -35.89 5.89 -6.29
CA THR A 196 -36.63 5.55 -5.07
C THR A 196 -35.93 6.01 -3.80
N ASN A 197 -34.59 6.21 -3.84
CA ASN A 197 -33.78 6.66 -2.70
C ASN A 197 -33.96 5.78 -1.44
N GLU A 198 -33.82 4.47 -1.62
CA GLU A 198 -34.10 3.46 -0.60
C GLU A 198 -32.83 2.88 0.01
N THR A 199 -33.00 2.13 1.10
CA THR A 199 -32.02 1.16 1.58
C THR A 199 -32.53 -0.23 1.26
N ARG A 200 -31.71 -1.05 0.59
CA ARG A 200 -32.03 -2.42 0.20
C ARG A 200 -31.07 -3.39 0.90
N SER A 201 -31.57 -4.58 1.22
CA SER A 201 -30.80 -5.67 1.82
C SER A 201 -30.91 -6.89 0.93
N ILE A 202 -29.80 -7.62 0.80
CA ILE A 202 -29.66 -8.83 -0.01
C ILE A 202 -28.87 -9.87 0.78
N ASP A 203 -29.03 -11.14 0.45
CA ASP A 203 -28.08 -12.17 0.86
C ASP A 203 -26.99 -12.27 -0.21
N PRO A 204 -25.77 -11.75 0.03
CA PRO A 204 -24.72 -11.72 -0.99
C PRO A 204 -24.25 -13.11 -1.41
N LYS A 205 -24.51 -14.15 -0.60
CA LYS A 205 -24.10 -15.53 -0.91
C LYS A 205 -24.94 -16.15 -2.02
N THR A 206 -26.18 -15.70 -2.19
CA THR A 206 -27.14 -16.29 -3.13
C THR A 206 -27.59 -15.32 -4.21
N TYR A 207 -27.60 -14.02 -3.90
CA TYR A 207 -28.19 -12.98 -4.76
C TYR A 207 -27.43 -12.77 -6.08
N TYR A 208 -26.09 -12.75 -6.07
CA TYR A 208 -25.30 -12.37 -7.24
C TYR A 208 -25.01 -13.53 -8.21
N GLY A 209 -25.21 -14.78 -7.79
CA GLY A 209 -24.92 -15.96 -8.62
C GLY A 209 -23.45 -16.04 -9.03
N TYR A 210 -22.53 -15.92 -8.06
CA TYR A 210 -21.08 -15.88 -8.32
C TYR A 210 -20.54 -17.16 -8.95
N GLU A 211 -21.15 -18.32 -8.69
CA GLU A 211 -20.79 -19.60 -9.30
C GLU A 211 -20.99 -19.54 -10.82
N THR A 212 -22.14 -19.02 -11.27
CA THR A 212 -22.44 -18.82 -12.70
C THR A 212 -21.48 -17.79 -13.31
N ALA A 213 -21.26 -16.67 -12.63
CA ALA A 213 -20.31 -15.65 -13.08
C ALA A 213 -18.89 -16.23 -13.24
N ARG A 214 -18.43 -17.02 -12.27
CA ARG A 214 -17.14 -17.72 -12.32
C ARG A 214 -17.06 -18.66 -13.51
N GLU A 215 -18.06 -19.51 -13.73
CA GLU A 215 -18.09 -20.42 -14.88
C GLU A 215 -17.99 -19.67 -16.21
N MET A 216 -18.75 -18.58 -16.35
CA MET A 216 -18.70 -17.72 -17.54
C MET A 216 -17.30 -17.13 -17.77
N ILE A 217 -16.68 -16.58 -16.71
CA ILE A 217 -15.35 -15.98 -16.79
C ILE A 217 -14.31 -17.05 -17.13
N LYS A 218 -14.28 -18.16 -16.38
CA LYS A 218 -13.29 -19.24 -16.56
C LYS A 218 -13.42 -19.96 -17.89
N ALA A 219 -14.62 -20.03 -18.48
CA ALA A 219 -14.80 -20.60 -19.82
C ALA A 219 -14.09 -19.80 -20.92
N LYS A 220 -13.91 -18.48 -20.74
CA LYS A 220 -13.22 -17.60 -21.71
C LYS A 220 -11.80 -17.23 -21.30
N HIS A 221 -11.57 -17.11 -19.99
CA HIS A 221 -10.32 -16.69 -19.36
C HIS A 221 -9.96 -17.68 -18.24
N PRO A 222 -9.55 -18.92 -18.57
CA PRO A 222 -9.24 -19.93 -17.57
C PRO A 222 -8.13 -19.50 -16.61
N GLU A 223 -7.21 -18.65 -17.07
CA GLU A 223 -6.11 -18.11 -16.26
C GLU A 223 -6.48 -16.92 -15.37
N ALA A 224 -7.65 -16.29 -15.55
CA ALA A 224 -8.04 -15.12 -14.77
C ALA A 224 -8.31 -15.49 -13.31
N MET A 225 -7.68 -14.84 -12.35
CA MET A 225 -8.04 -14.99 -10.93
C MET A 225 -9.40 -14.35 -10.66
N ILE A 226 -10.22 -15.02 -9.84
CA ILE A 226 -11.44 -14.44 -9.29
C ILE A 226 -11.14 -13.94 -7.88
N PHE A 227 -11.26 -12.64 -7.68
CA PHE A 227 -11.22 -12.02 -6.36
C PHE A 227 -12.64 -11.81 -5.83
N GLY A 228 -12.87 -12.17 -4.57
CA GLY A 228 -14.15 -11.97 -3.89
C GLY A 228 -15.27 -12.94 -4.31
N GLY A 229 -16.49 -12.66 -3.86
CA GLY A 229 -17.65 -13.55 -4.03
C GLY A 229 -17.59 -14.83 -3.19
N THR A 230 -18.37 -15.84 -3.56
CA THR A 230 -18.48 -17.14 -2.83
C THR A 230 -17.50 -18.21 -3.31
N VAL A 231 -16.89 -18.01 -4.49
CA VAL A 231 -15.98 -18.97 -5.14
C VAL A 231 -14.68 -18.32 -5.63
N PRO A 232 -13.93 -17.64 -4.74
CA PRO A 232 -12.69 -16.96 -5.11
C PRO A 232 -11.55 -17.93 -5.46
N ASP A 233 -10.59 -17.45 -6.25
CA ASP A 233 -9.26 -18.08 -6.41
C ASP A 233 -8.22 -17.45 -5.47
N ILE A 234 -8.44 -16.20 -5.04
CA ILE A 234 -7.55 -15.40 -4.19
C ILE A 234 -8.40 -14.65 -3.16
N ARG A 235 -7.82 -14.32 -2.00
CA ARG A 235 -8.56 -13.65 -0.92
C ARG A 235 -8.12 -12.20 -0.75
N TRP A 236 -9.07 -11.34 -0.40
CA TRP A 236 -8.76 -10.04 0.21
C TRP A 236 -7.89 -10.24 1.45
N ILE A 237 -6.90 -9.39 1.69
CA ILE A 237 -6.06 -9.53 2.89
C ILE A 237 -6.77 -9.11 4.19
N GLY A 238 -7.93 -8.46 4.13
CA GLY A 238 -8.69 -8.08 5.32
C GLY A 238 -8.37 -6.68 5.85
N ASN A 239 -7.73 -5.82 5.06
CA ASN A 239 -7.60 -4.38 5.29
C ASN A 239 -7.26 -3.65 3.97
N GLU A 240 -7.59 -2.37 3.89
CA GLU A 240 -7.25 -1.48 2.76
C GLU A 240 -5.99 -0.62 3.05
N SER A 241 -5.21 -1.03 4.05
CA SER A 241 -3.97 -0.36 4.45
C SER A 241 -2.75 -0.98 3.78
N GLY A 242 -2.94 -1.98 2.90
CA GLY A 242 -1.90 -2.52 2.02
C GLY A 242 -0.92 -3.50 2.65
N TRP A 243 -1.28 -4.17 3.75
CA TRP A 243 -0.37 -5.09 4.44
C TRP A 243 -1.00 -6.43 4.81
N ALA A 244 -0.15 -7.47 4.82
CA ALA A 244 -0.42 -8.81 5.33
C ALA A 244 0.30 -9.03 6.66
N GLY A 245 -0.20 -9.95 7.48
CA GLY A 245 0.47 -10.35 8.72
C GLY A 245 1.83 -10.97 8.45
N GLU A 246 2.77 -10.80 9.38
CA GLU A 246 4.09 -11.45 9.34
C GLU A 246 4.00 -12.99 9.29
N THR A 247 2.95 -13.53 9.89
CA THR A 247 2.47 -14.90 9.68
C THR A 247 1.36 -14.83 8.65
N ASN A 248 1.56 -15.38 7.45
CA ASN A 248 0.57 -15.39 6.37
C ASN A 248 0.54 -16.75 5.65
N TRP A 249 -0.47 -17.54 5.99
CA TRP A 249 -0.80 -18.80 5.32
C TRP A 249 -1.61 -18.52 4.04
N SER A 250 -1.17 -19.06 2.91
CA SER A 250 -2.00 -19.16 1.69
C SER A 250 -3.16 -20.15 1.85
N PRO A 251 -3.02 -21.25 2.62
CA PRO A 251 -4.18 -22.05 3.01
C PRO A 251 -5.22 -21.24 3.79
N TYR A 252 -6.50 -21.42 3.44
CA TYR A 252 -7.63 -20.77 4.09
C TYR A 252 -8.90 -21.63 4.01
N SER A 253 -9.88 -21.35 4.86
CA SER A 253 -11.19 -22.01 4.88
C SER A 253 -12.28 -20.96 5.06
N LEU A 254 -13.01 -20.64 3.99
CA LEU A 254 -14.10 -19.65 4.03
C LEU A 254 -15.21 -20.03 5.02
N ASP A 255 -15.46 -21.33 5.21
CA ASP A 255 -16.45 -21.85 6.16
C ASP A 255 -16.05 -21.71 7.64
N LYS A 256 -14.74 -21.54 7.91
CA LYS A 256 -14.20 -21.32 9.25
C LYS A 256 -14.00 -19.85 9.59
N GLU A 257 -14.18 -18.94 8.62
CA GLU A 257 -14.05 -17.51 8.85
C GLU A 257 -15.15 -17.02 9.79
N THR A 258 -14.74 -16.36 10.87
CA THR A 258 -15.63 -15.69 11.83
C THR A 258 -15.50 -14.17 11.77
N HIS A 259 -14.36 -13.66 11.30
CA HIS A 259 -14.13 -12.23 11.15
C HIS A 259 -13.13 -11.94 10.02
N TYR A 260 -13.40 -10.91 9.20
CA TYR A 260 -12.61 -10.59 8.02
C TYR A 260 -11.12 -10.33 8.31
N THR A 261 -10.78 -9.87 9.51
CA THR A 261 -9.38 -9.63 9.89
C THR A 261 -8.55 -10.91 9.84
N GLN A 262 -9.15 -12.10 10.02
CA GLN A 262 -8.45 -13.39 9.93
C GLN A 262 -7.75 -13.60 8.58
N ASN A 263 -8.25 -12.94 7.53
CA ASN A 263 -7.63 -12.96 6.21
C ASN A 263 -6.18 -12.44 6.23
N GLN A 264 -5.81 -11.59 7.19
CA GLN A 264 -4.47 -11.01 7.30
C GLN A 264 -3.40 -12.07 7.56
N TRP A 265 -3.77 -13.18 8.21
CA TRP A 265 -2.82 -14.22 8.62
C TRP A 265 -3.03 -15.57 7.94
N GLY A 266 -4.17 -15.76 7.28
CA GLY A 266 -4.55 -17.06 6.73
C GLY A 266 -4.81 -18.12 7.80
N MET A 267 -4.91 -19.40 7.41
CA MET A 267 -5.18 -20.51 8.33
C MET A 267 -4.23 -21.69 8.08
N LYS A 268 -3.42 -22.06 9.07
CA LYS A 268 -2.47 -23.19 8.98
C LYS A 268 -3.15 -24.50 8.55
N ASP A 269 -4.39 -24.71 9.00
CA ASP A 269 -5.26 -25.86 8.73
C ASP A 269 -6.37 -25.56 7.70
N GLY A 270 -6.18 -24.54 6.86
CA GLY A 270 -7.07 -24.21 5.75
C GLY A 270 -7.17 -25.34 4.73
N ASN A 271 -8.37 -25.53 4.16
CA ASN A 271 -8.71 -26.59 3.21
C ASN A 271 -8.59 -26.17 1.74
N GLN A 272 -8.46 -24.87 1.45
CA GLN A 272 -8.30 -24.30 0.10
C GLN A 272 -7.02 -23.49 0.02
N TRP A 273 -6.38 -23.45 -1.15
CA TRP A 273 -5.30 -22.52 -1.42
C TRP A 273 -5.90 -21.20 -1.89
N LEU A 274 -5.93 -20.18 -1.02
CA LEU A 274 -6.48 -18.85 -1.30
C LEU A 274 -5.45 -17.80 -0.85
N PRO A 275 -4.41 -17.51 -1.66
CA PRO A 275 -3.37 -16.57 -1.28
C PRO A 275 -3.94 -15.15 -1.16
N GLY A 276 -3.31 -14.34 -0.31
CA GLY A 276 -3.77 -12.99 0.00
C GLY A 276 -3.33 -11.94 -1.03
N GLU A 277 -4.20 -10.98 -1.27
CA GLU A 277 -3.91 -9.76 -2.03
C GLU A 277 -4.09 -8.53 -1.14
N CYS A 278 -3.04 -7.72 -1.07
CA CYS A 278 -2.98 -6.46 -0.32
C CYS A 278 -3.31 -5.28 -1.22
N ASP A 279 -4.54 -4.81 -1.14
CA ASP A 279 -5.02 -3.63 -1.86
C ASP A 279 -4.84 -2.36 -1.01
N VAL A 280 -4.38 -1.29 -1.66
CA VAL A 280 -4.22 0.04 -1.04
C VAL A 280 -4.14 1.13 -2.11
N SER A 281 -4.56 2.34 -1.76
CA SER A 281 -4.34 3.52 -2.61
C SER A 281 -3.02 4.23 -2.31
N ILE A 282 -2.41 4.79 -3.36
CA ILE A 282 -1.26 5.69 -3.25
C ILE A 282 -1.62 7.01 -2.51
N ARG A 283 -2.92 7.26 -2.35
CA ARG A 283 -3.52 8.39 -1.63
C ARG A 283 -4.39 7.88 -0.48
N PRO A 284 -4.88 8.78 0.41
CA PRO A 284 -5.90 8.42 1.39
C PRO A 284 -7.17 7.84 0.76
N GLY A 285 -7.58 8.34 -0.41
CA GLY A 285 -8.76 7.86 -1.14
C GLY A 285 -8.49 6.99 -2.34
N TRP A 286 -9.52 6.24 -2.74
CA TRP A 286 -9.49 5.40 -3.93
C TRP A 286 -9.70 6.23 -5.20
N PHE A 287 -10.62 7.21 -5.20
CA PHE A 287 -10.79 8.16 -6.29
C PHE A 287 -9.91 9.39 -6.13
N TYR A 288 -9.75 10.17 -7.22
CA TYR A 288 -8.94 11.37 -7.17
C TYR A 288 -9.67 12.49 -6.43
N HIS A 289 -8.96 13.06 -5.46
CA HIS A 289 -9.36 14.24 -4.72
C HIS A 289 -8.22 15.26 -4.77
N HIS A 290 -8.47 16.48 -5.27
CA HIS A 290 -7.46 17.53 -5.29
C HIS A 290 -6.93 17.85 -3.88
N ARG A 291 -7.80 17.75 -2.86
CA ARG A 291 -7.47 17.92 -1.44
C ARG A 291 -6.48 16.90 -0.89
N GLU A 292 -6.16 15.85 -1.64
CA GLU A 292 -5.23 14.80 -1.27
C GLU A 292 -3.89 14.93 -2.03
N ASP A 293 -3.69 15.94 -2.89
CA ASP A 293 -2.45 16.11 -3.67
C ASP A 293 -1.21 16.28 -2.79
N HIS A 294 -1.35 16.85 -1.59
CA HIS A 294 -0.29 16.95 -0.58
C HIS A 294 -0.18 15.73 0.35
N GLN A 295 -1.03 14.71 0.16
CA GLN A 295 -1.14 13.53 1.01
C GLN A 295 -0.77 12.22 0.30
N VAL A 296 -0.19 12.31 -0.91
CA VAL A 296 0.35 11.13 -1.61
C VAL A 296 1.39 10.44 -0.73
N ARG A 297 1.23 9.12 -0.53
CA ARG A 297 2.11 8.30 0.31
C ARG A 297 3.58 8.55 -0.02
N THR A 298 4.43 8.54 1.00
CA THR A 298 5.87 8.73 0.85
C THR A 298 6.51 7.49 0.18
N VAL A 299 7.73 7.64 -0.34
CA VAL A 299 8.51 6.50 -0.83
C VAL A 299 8.78 5.49 0.29
N PRO A 300 9.25 5.89 1.50
CA PRO A 300 9.41 4.96 2.61
C PRO A 300 8.15 4.19 2.96
N ASN A 301 6.99 4.85 2.99
CA ASN A 301 5.73 4.18 3.25
C ASN A 301 5.42 3.11 2.19
N LEU A 302 5.57 3.42 0.90
CA LEU A 302 5.34 2.44 -0.18
C LEU A 302 6.36 1.29 -0.14
N VAL A 303 7.62 1.58 0.21
CA VAL A 303 8.66 0.57 0.42
C VAL A 303 8.27 -0.37 1.57
N ASP A 304 7.83 0.18 2.71
CA ASP A 304 7.33 -0.62 3.84
C ASP A 304 6.17 -1.53 3.44
N LEU A 305 5.21 -0.99 2.68
CA LEU A 305 4.07 -1.76 2.19
C LEU A 305 4.49 -2.90 1.26
N TYR A 306 5.50 -2.71 0.39
CA TYR A 306 6.06 -3.80 -0.42
C TYR A 306 6.63 -4.93 0.45
N TYR A 307 7.42 -4.58 1.47
CA TYR A 307 7.95 -5.58 2.41
C TYR A 307 6.84 -6.28 3.19
N ARG A 308 5.76 -5.56 3.54
CA ARG A 308 4.61 -6.09 4.29
C ARG A 308 3.51 -6.71 3.44
N SER A 309 3.72 -6.84 2.13
CA SER A 309 2.82 -7.52 1.19
C SER A 309 3.57 -8.62 0.44
N VAL A 310 4.37 -8.25 -0.58
CA VAL A 310 5.22 -9.16 -1.35
C VAL A 310 6.22 -9.89 -0.45
N GLY A 311 6.82 -9.18 0.52
CA GLY A 311 7.70 -9.80 1.51
C GLY A 311 6.97 -10.60 2.60
N HIS A 312 5.63 -10.65 2.60
CA HIS A 312 4.76 -11.35 3.54
C HIS A 312 3.85 -12.35 2.81
N ASN A 313 4.32 -13.00 1.74
CA ASN A 313 3.57 -14.04 1.02
C ASN A 313 2.18 -13.58 0.48
N ALA A 314 2.08 -12.32 0.07
CA ALA A 314 0.90 -11.76 -0.58
C ALA A 314 1.28 -11.02 -1.88
N ASN A 315 0.31 -10.79 -2.77
CA ASN A 315 0.51 -9.83 -3.86
C ASN A 315 0.11 -8.41 -3.41
N PHE A 316 0.67 -7.40 -4.07
CA PHE A 316 0.46 -5.99 -3.77
C PHE A 316 -0.27 -5.27 -4.91
N LEU A 317 -1.44 -4.73 -4.60
CA LEU A 317 -2.32 -4.05 -5.53
C LEU A 317 -2.37 -2.55 -5.18
N LEU A 318 -1.64 -1.73 -5.95
CA LEU A 318 -1.51 -0.30 -5.69
C LEU A 318 -2.46 0.50 -6.59
N ASN A 319 -3.39 1.25 -6.00
CA ASN A 319 -4.31 2.10 -6.73
C ASN A 319 -3.69 3.44 -7.16
N PHE A 320 -3.96 3.82 -8.41
CA PHE A 320 -3.68 5.12 -9.01
C PHE A 320 -5.02 5.78 -9.41
N PRO A 321 -5.53 6.72 -8.61
CA PRO A 321 -6.68 7.49 -9.02
C PRO A 321 -6.33 8.41 -10.19
N VAL A 322 -7.25 8.52 -11.15
CA VAL A 322 -7.08 9.38 -12.32
C VAL A 322 -7.73 10.73 -12.04
N ALA A 323 -6.99 11.81 -12.31
CA ALA A 323 -7.43 13.19 -12.08
C ALA A 323 -8.52 13.64 -13.07
N LEU A 324 -9.10 14.82 -12.83
CA LEU A 324 -10.19 15.39 -13.63
C LEU A 324 -9.86 15.52 -15.13
N ASN A 325 -8.59 15.71 -15.47
CA ASN A 325 -8.14 15.79 -16.86
C ASN A 325 -8.08 14.41 -17.55
N GLY A 326 -8.21 13.30 -16.82
CA GLY A 326 -8.09 11.95 -17.35
C GLY A 326 -6.65 11.39 -17.32
N GLN A 327 -5.76 11.93 -16.48
CA GLN A 327 -4.37 11.46 -16.35
C GLN A 327 -4.02 11.11 -14.89
N ILE A 328 -3.07 10.21 -14.70
CA ILE A 328 -2.44 9.98 -13.38
C ILE A 328 -1.66 11.25 -13.02
N HIS A 329 -1.84 11.73 -11.79
CA HIS A 329 -1.23 12.98 -11.35
C HIS A 329 0.31 12.85 -11.27
N PRO A 330 1.09 13.90 -11.61
CA PRO A 330 2.56 13.81 -11.69
C PRO A 330 3.25 13.41 -10.38
N VAL A 331 2.70 13.82 -9.22
CA VAL A 331 3.25 13.45 -7.91
C VAL A 331 3.15 11.94 -7.69
N ASP A 332 2.01 11.35 -8.02
CA ASP A 332 1.71 9.91 -7.92
C ASP A 332 2.66 9.13 -8.84
N SER A 333 2.84 9.62 -10.07
CA SER A 333 3.78 9.06 -11.04
C SER A 333 5.22 9.05 -10.52
N ALA A 334 5.72 10.21 -10.06
CA ALA A 334 7.09 10.31 -9.57
C ALA A 334 7.30 9.40 -8.35
N ARG A 335 6.34 9.41 -7.43
CA ARG A 335 6.39 8.63 -6.20
C ARG A 335 6.45 7.13 -6.44
N ALA A 336 5.60 6.61 -7.35
CA ALA A 336 5.58 5.18 -7.65
C ALA A 336 6.84 4.72 -8.40
N VAL A 337 7.39 5.56 -9.29
CA VAL A 337 8.66 5.26 -9.98
C VAL A 337 9.83 5.26 -9.01
N ASP A 338 9.89 6.24 -8.10
CA ASP A 338 10.93 6.30 -7.06
C ASP A 338 10.85 5.12 -6.09
N TRP A 339 9.63 4.71 -5.72
CA TRP A 339 9.39 3.49 -4.94
C TRP A 339 9.96 2.25 -5.63
N TYR A 340 9.65 2.04 -6.91
CA TYR A 340 10.16 0.89 -7.65
C TYR A 340 11.68 0.91 -7.76
N HIS A 341 12.28 2.05 -8.13
CA HIS A 341 13.73 2.20 -8.18
C HIS A 341 14.40 1.95 -6.82
N THR A 342 13.75 2.35 -5.72
CA THR A 342 14.23 2.10 -4.36
C THR A 342 14.27 0.60 -4.08
N ILE A 343 13.16 -0.13 -4.32
CA ILE A 343 13.13 -1.60 -4.13
C ILE A 343 14.17 -2.29 -5.01
N GLN A 344 14.31 -1.88 -6.27
CA GLN A 344 15.33 -2.43 -7.17
C GLN A 344 16.74 -2.19 -6.65
N ALA A 345 17.03 -1.02 -6.06
CA ALA A 345 18.32 -0.72 -5.47
C ALA A 345 18.59 -1.53 -4.19
N GLU A 346 17.59 -1.67 -3.32
CA GLU A 346 17.71 -2.42 -2.06
C GLU A 346 17.94 -3.91 -2.27
N LEU A 347 17.38 -4.47 -3.36
CA LEU A 347 17.43 -5.90 -3.67
C LEU A 347 18.32 -6.22 -4.89
N LYS A 348 19.24 -5.31 -5.25
CA LYS A 348 20.07 -5.44 -6.45
C LYS A 348 21.17 -6.50 -6.32
N ASP A 349 21.96 -6.38 -5.26
CA ASP A 349 23.22 -7.10 -5.11
C ASP A 349 23.01 -8.27 -4.14
N ASN A 350 22.62 -9.43 -4.66
CA ASN A 350 22.45 -10.65 -3.87
C ASN A 350 23.82 -11.14 -3.34
N LEU A 351 24.03 -11.00 -2.04
CA LEU A 351 25.26 -11.36 -1.34
C LEU A 351 25.47 -12.88 -1.24
N LEU A 352 24.44 -13.68 -1.52
CA LEU A 352 24.50 -15.15 -1.52
C LEU A 352 24.68 -15.73 -2.92
N ALA A 353 24.68 -14.91 -3.97
CA ALA A 353 24.85 -15.38 -5.34
C ALA A 353 26.16 -16.18 -5.50
N GLY A 354 26.05 -17.43 -5.94
CA GLY A 354 27.18 -18.34 -6.12
C GLY A 354 27.79 -18.92 -4.83
N ILE A 355 27.31 -18.52 -3.64
CA ILE A 355 27.71 -19.14 -2.37
C ILE A 355 27.21 -20.59 -2.33
N GLN A 356 28.05 -21.51 -1.86
CA GLN A 356 27.66 -22.91 -1.66
C GLN A 356 27.20 -23.11 -0.21
N PRO A 357 25.89 -23.17 0.06
CA PRO A 357 25.39 -23.38 1.41
C PRO A 357 25.70 -24.78 1.91
N LYS A 358 25.87 -24.89 3.23
CA LYS A 358 25.93 -26.15 3.97
C LYS A 358 24.57 -26.39 4.60
N ALA A 359 23.96 -27.54 4.32
CA ALA A 359 22.74 -27.95 4.99
C ALA A 359 23.04 -28.92 6.14
N SER A 360 22.24 -28.86 7.22
CA SER A 360 22.31 -29.86 8.29
C SER A 360 21.85 -31.25 7.86
N GLU A 361 20.96 -31.30 6.86
CA GLU A 361 20.42 -32.52 6.28
C GLU A 361 20.03 -32.26 4.83
N THR A 362 20.02 -33.30 3.99
CA THR A 362 19.63 -33.19 2.58
C THR A 362 19.09 -34.53 2.11
N ARG A 363 17.91 -34.50 1.49
CA ARG A 363 17.22 -35.68 0.92
C ARG A 363 18.09 -36.48 -0.05
N GLY A 364 19.03 -35.82 -0.71
CA GLY A 364 19.95 -36.41 -1.68
C GLY A 364 19.49 -36.24 -3.12
N GLY A 365 20.25 -36.80 -4.07
CA GLY A 365 19.93 -36.72 -5.50
C GLY A 365 19.88 -35.29 -6.02
N ALA A 366 18.72 -34.87 -6.53
CA ALA A 366 18.51 -33.55 -7.11
C ALA A 366 18.29 -32.44 -6.06
N TYR A 367 17.97 -32.75 -4.79
CA TYR A 367 17.48 -31.77 -3.81
C TYR A 367 18.57 -31.15 -2.93
N LYS A 368 19.64 -30.66 -3.56
CA LYS A 368 20.86 -30.23 -2.89
C LYS A 368 20.69 -28.84 -2.27
N ALA A 369 21.48 -28.55 -1.23
CA ALA A 369 21.52 -27.24 -0.59
C ALA A 369 21.82 -26.09 -1.60
N SER A 370 22.70 -26.34 -2.57
CA SER A 370 23.09 -25.37 -3.60
C SER A 370 21.95 -24.89 -4.51
N ASN A 371 20.81 -25.60 -4.51
CA ASN A 371 19.65 -25.21 -5.32
C ASN A 371 18.99 -23.93 -4.79
N VAL A 372 19.24 -23.52 -3.55
CA VAL A 372 18.64 -22.30 -3.00
C VAL A 372 19.33 -21.02 -3.48
N THR A 373 20.39 -21.12 -4.29
CA THR A 373 21.22 -20.00 -4.77
C THR A 373 21.58 -20.16 -6.26
N ASP A 374 20.79 -20.92 -7.02
CA ASP A 374 21.08 -21.25 -8.42
C ASP A 374 20.20 -20.50 -9.44
N ASP A 375 19.38 -19.56 -8.96
CA ASP A 375 18.42 -18.75 -9.71
C ASP A 375 17.39 -19.58 -10.51
N ASN A 376 17.16 -20.84 -10.14
CA ASN A 376 16.21 -21.73 -10.81
C ASN A 376 14.97 -22.00 -9.94
N TRP A 377 13.83 -21.48 -10.37
CA TRP A 377 12.55 -21.63 -9.65
C TRP A 377 12.15 -23.09 -9.38
N ASP A 378 12.50 -24.01 -10.29
CA ASP A 378 12.06 -25.41 -10.26
C ASP A 378 13.06 -26.35 -9.54
N SER A 379 14.24 -25.85 -9.17
CA SER A 379 15.14 -26.57 -8.27
C SER A 379 14.87 -26.15 -6.82
N TYR A 380 15.10 -27.05 -5.87
CA TYR A 380 14.92 -26.74 -4.45
C TYR A 380 15.77 -27.65 -3.58
N TRP A 381 16.21 -27.14 -2.43
CA TRP A 381 16.71 -27.97 -1.35
C TRP A 381 15.53 -28.62 -0.63
N ALA A 382 15.68 -29.91 -0.33
CA ALA A 382 14.70 -30.62 0.48
C ALA A 382 15.33 -31.46 1.57
N THR A 383 14.59 -31.59 2.67
CA THR A 383 14.91 -32.56 3.72
C THR A 383 14.29 -33.93 3.45
N SER A 384 14.79 -34.96 4.14
CA SER A 384 14.22 -36.31 4.09
C SER A 384 12.82 -36.38 4.70
N ASP A 385 12.06 -37.42 4.35
CA ASP A 385 10.71 -37.63 4.92
C ASP A 385 10.76 -37.74 6.46
N GLY A 386 9.83 -37.07 7.14
CA GLY A 386 9.80 -36.96 8.60
C GLY A 386 10.70 -35.88 9.21
N MET A 387 11.59 -35.25 8.42
CA MET A 387 12.45 -34.16 8.89
C MET A 387 11.78 -32.80 8.71
N THR A 388 11.08 -32.33 9.75
CA THR A 388 10.34 -31.06 9.78
C THR A 388 11.16 -29.87 10.28
N SER A 389 12.47 -30.04 10.44
CA SER A 389 13.41 -29.00 10.82
C SER A 389 14.73 -29.19 10.06
N GLY A 390 15.52 -28.12 9.98
CA GLY A 390 16.79 -28.14 9.26
C GLY A 390 17.46 -26.76 9.27
N SER A 391 18.70 -26.69 8.81
CA SER A 391 19.38 -25.40 8.68
C SER A 391 20.16 -25.31 7.37
N LEU A 392 20.23 -24.09 6.85
CA LEU A 392 21.12 -23.68 5.77
C LEU A 392 22.11 -22.67 6.32
N THR A 393 23.40 -22.95 6.14
CA THR A 393 24.49 -22.07 6.54
C THR A 393 25.24 -21.59 5.31
N PHE A 394 25.34 -20.27 5.16
CA PHE A 394 25.95 -19.57 4.04
C PHE A 394 27.25 -18.92 4.53
N PRO A 395 28.43 -19.46 4.16
CA PRO A 395 29.70 -18.79 4.43
C PRO A 395 29.75 -17.48 3.64
N LEU A 396 30.14 -16.38 4.29
CA LEU A 396 30.26 -15.07 3.68
C LEU A 396 31.73 -14.62 3.64
N PRO A 397 32.13 -13.78 2.68
CA PRO A 397 33.40 -13.09 2.75
C PRO A 397 33.53 -12.29 4.05
N THR A 398 34.71 -12.33 4.68
CA THR A 398 34.97 -11.57 5.92
C THR A 398 34.67 -10.08 5.72
N GLY A 399 33.90 -9.51 6.65
CA GLY A 399 33.50 -8.09 6.60
C GLY A 399 32.22 -7.81 5.80
N THR A 400 31.53 -8.84 5.30
CA THR A 400 30.19 -8.68 4.71
C THR A 400 29.23 -8.10 5.75
N SER A 401 28.43 -7.10 5.35
CA SER A 401 27.31 -6.62 6.13
C SER A 401 26.02 -6.90 5.37
N LEU A 402 24.95 -7.23 6.08
CA LEU A 402 23.63 -7.45 5.51
C LEU A 402 22.55 -6.91 6.45
N ASN A 403 21.39 -6.61 5.90
CA ASN A 403 20.22 -6.16 6.66
C ASN A 403 18.90 -6.70 6.12
N ARG A 404 18.93 -7.53 5.08
CA ARG A 404 17.77 -8.21 4.50
C ARG A 404 18.10 -9.68 4.21
N VAL A 405 17.13 -10.55 4.42
CA VAL A 405 17.15 -11.94 3.93
C VAL A 405 15.83 -12.24 3.24
N MET A 406 15.87 -12.72 2.01
CA MET A 406 14.71 -13.23 1.27
C MET A 406 14.73 -14.75 1.26
N ILE A 407 13.57 -15.38 1.47
CA ILE A 407 13.40 -16.84 1.47
C ILE A 407 12.16 -17.17 0.65
N GLN A 408 12.23 -18.22 -0.17
CA GLN A 408 11.09 -18.75 -0.92
C GLN A 408 10.95 -20.26 -0.73
N GLU A 409 9.72 -20.71 -0.51
CA GLU A 409 9.38 -22.14 -0.57
C GLU A 409 9.01 -22.53 -2.00
N TYR A 410 9.27 -23.79 -2.35
CA TYR A 410 8.73 -24.39 -3.56
C TYR A 410 7.23 -24.70 -3.37
N ILE A 411 6.40 -23.66 -3.47
CA ILE A 411 4.96 -23.73 -3.24
C ILE A 411 4.16 -24.69 -4.15
N PRO A 412 4.62 -25.17 -5.32
CA PRO A 412 3.92 -26.25 -6.03
C PRO A 412 3.73 -27.52 -5.18
N LEU A 413 4.55 -27.71 -4.14
CA LEU A 413 4.41 -28.79 -3.17
C LEU A 413 3.74 -28.35 -1.84
N GLY A 414 3.09 -27.18 -1.83
CA GLY A 414 2.39 -26.61 -0.69
C GLY A 414 3.28 -25.74 0.20
N GLN A 415 2.64 -25.01 1.12
CA GLN A 415 3.32 -24.17 2.11
C GLN A 415 3.62 -24.98 3.37
N ARG A 416 4.86 -24.93 3.87
CA ARG A 416 5.37 -25.87 4.87
C ARG A 416 5.94 -25.19 6.09
N VAL A 417 6.81 -24.19 5.91
CA VAL A 417 7.53 -23.56 7.02
C VAL A 417 6.54 -22.90 7.99
N CYS A 418 6.64 -23.27 9.27
CA CYS A 418 5.85 -22.71 10.36
C CYS A 418 6.65 -21.68 11.17
N ALA A 419 7.95 -21.93 11.36
CA ALA A 419 8.84 -21.08 12.13
C ALA A 419 10.31 -21.30 11.73
N PHE A 420 11.11 -20.24 11.87
CA PHE A 420 12.55 -20.29 11.66
C PHE A 420 13.27 -19.24 12.54
N THR A 421 14.60 -19.32 12.62
CA THR A 421 15.44 -18.28 13.24
C THR A 421 16.54 -17.86 12.28
N LEU A 422 17.02 -16.62 12.46
CA LEU A 422 18.17 -16.08 11.75
C LEU A 422 19.31 -15.83 12.75
N GLU A 423 20.50 -16.29 12.38
CA GLU A 423 21.72 -16.07 13.15
C GLU A 423 22.86 -15.70 12.20
N VAL A 424 23.79 -14.89 12.69
CA VAL A 424 25.05 -14.61 11.98
C VAL A 424 26.22 -15.15 12.78
N GLU A 425 27.25 -15.61 12.07
CA GLU A 425 28.54 -15.89 12.69
C GLU A 425 29.40 -14.63 12.64
N LYS A 426 29.95 -14.23 13.78
CA LYS A 426 30.95 -13.18 13.86
C LYS A 426 32.04 -13.59 14.85
N ASP A 427 33.29 -13.53 14.39
CA ASP A 427 34.47 -13.86 15.21
C ASP A 427 34.36 -15.25 15.87
N GLY A 428 33.82 -16.23 15.12
CA GLY A 428 33.64 -17.62 15.55
C GLY A 428 32.48 -17.87 16.51
N LYS A 429 31.58 -16.90 16.71
CA LYS A 429 30.38 -17.02 17.56
C LYS A 429 29.11 -16.79 16.75
N TRP A 430 28.12 -17.64 16.97
CA TRP A 430 26.77 -17.45 16.44
C TRP A 430 25.99 -16.50 17.32
N LEU A 431 25.43 -15.46 16.72
CA LEU A 431 24.63 -14.43 17.37
C LEU A 431 23.25 -14.37 16.69
N PRO A 432 22.15 -14.28 17.46
CA PRO A 432 20.82 -14.11 16.89
C PRO A 432 20.72 -12.76 16.19
N VAL A 433 19.96 -12.71 15.10
CA VAL A 433 19.60 -11.46 14.42
C VAL A 433 18.29 -10.94 15.02
N GLU A 434 18.30 -9.70 15.49
CA GLU A 434 17.07 -9.01 15.93
C GLU A 434 16.32 -8.47 14.71
N THR A 435 15.12 -8.99 14.48
CA THR A 435 14.30 -8.71 13.29
C THR A 435 13.11 -7.83 13.63
N THR A 436 12.60 -7.09 12.63
CA THR A 436 11.39 -6.29 12.81
C THR A 436 10.14 -7.14 12.99
N ASP A 437 10.18 -8.38 12.47
CA ASP A 437 9.04 -9.26 12.39
C ASP A 437 9.30 -10.57 13.16
N THR A 438 8.23 -11.24 13.54
CA THR A 438 8.26 -12.65 13.92
C THR A 438 8.64 -13.53 12.72
N LEU A 439 9.52 -14.49 12.99
CA LEU A 439 10.06 -15.42 12.00
C LEU A 439 9.22 -16.71 11.95
N SER A 440 8.07 -16.62 11.25
CA SER A 440 7.09 -17.70 11.12
C SER A 440 7.04 -18.30 9.71
N THR A 441 5.98 -18.03 8.95
CA THR A 441 5.73 -18.57 7.62
C THR A 441 6.66 -18.01 6.56
N VAL A 442 6.90 -18.78 5.49
CA VAL A 442 7.61 -18.31 4.30
C VAL A 442 6.70 -18.21 3.08
N GLY A 443 6.16 -19.32 2.59
CA GLY A 443 5.33 -19.35 1.39
C GLY A 443 6.08 -18.95 0.11
N TYR A 444 5.40 -18.22 -0.78
CA TYR A 444 5.96 -17.77 -2.05
C TYR A 444 7.22 -16.92 -1.85
N LYS A 445 7.17 -15.96 -0.92
CA LYS A 445 8.27 -15.07 -0.62
C LYS A 445 8.13 -14.46 0.76
N ARG A 446 9.21 -14.56 1.55
CA ARG A 446 9.40 -13.86 2.81
C ARG A 446 10.62 -12.96 2.69
N ILE A 447 10.49 -11.68 2.99
CA ILE A 447 11.65 -10.78 3.11
C ILE A 447 11.70 -10.25 4.53
N VAL A 448 12.77 -10.59 5.25
CA VAL A 448 12.98 -10.20 6.65
C VAL A 448 13.92 -9.00 6.69
N ARG A 449 13.54 -7.98 7.45
CA ARG A 449 14.35 -6.78 7.69
C ARG A 449 14.92 -6.79 9.11
N PHE A 450 16.15 -6.32 9.24
CA PHE A 450 16.86 -6.19 10.51
C PHE A 450 17.91 -5.09 10.42
N LYS A 451 18.53 -4.73 11.55
CA LYS A 451 19.62 -3.75 11.59
C LYS A 451 20.83 -4.27 10.81
N THR A 452 21.56 -3.36 10.16
CA THR A 452 22.80 -3.70 9.46
C THR A 452 23.77 -4.43 10.37
N THR A 453 24.05 -5.69 10.03
CA THR A 453 24.78 -6.64 10.86
C THR A 453 25.98 -7.18 10.09
N PRO A 454 27.22 -6.98 10.57
CA PRO A 454 28.41 -7.62 10.02
C PRO A 454 28.39 -9.13 10.29
N ALA A 455 28.74 -9.93 9.29
CA ALA A 455 28.70 -11.38 9.36
C ALA A 455 29.82 -12.04 8.54
N ASP A 456 30.40 -13.09 9.09
CA ASP A 456 31.31 -14.01 8.40
C ASP A 456 30.54 -15.26 7.89
N ALA A 457 29.32 -15.51 8.40
CA ALA A 457 28.36 -16.44 7.84
C ALA A 457 26.92 -16.07 8.23
N LEU A 458 25.94 -16.47 7.43
CA LEU A 458 24.50 -16.40 7.75
C LEU A 458 23.98 -17.82 7.97
N ARG A 459 23.16 -18.05 9.01
CA ARG A 459 22.43 -19.30 9.21
C ARG A 459 20.94 -19.03 9.31
N ILE A 460 20.18 -19.81 8.54
CA ILE A 460 18.73 -19.91 8.66
C ILE A 460 18.44 -21.27 9.27
N HIS A 461 17.81 -21.29 10.44
CA HIS A 461 17.40 -22.52 11.10
C HIS A 461 15.88 -22.62 11.09
N PHE A 462 15.35 -23.50 10.24
CA PHE A 462 13.92 -23.82 10.20
C PHE A 462 13.61 -24.75 11.36
N THR A 463 12.83 -24.25 12.33
CA THR A 463 12.56 -24.92 13.59
C THR A 463 11.31 -25.79 13.52
N GLU A 464 10.34 -25.43 12.68
CA GLU A 464 9.10 -26.18 12.49
C GLU A 464 8.57 -26.07 11.05
N ALA A 465 8.07 -27.18 10.50
CA ALA A 465 7.36 -27.23 9.22
C ALA A 465 6.26 -28.32 9.21
N LYS A 466 5.26 -28.17 8.34
CA LYS A 466 4.16 -29.15 8.12
C LYS A 466 4.59 -30.46 7.44
N GLY A 467 5.85 -30.54 7.00
CA GLY A 467 6.44 -31.68 6.31
C GLY A 467 7.92 -31.42 6.02
N PRO A 468 8.58 -32.23 5.17
CA PRO A 468 9.94 -31.98 4.74
C PRO A 468 10.08 -30.59 4.11
N LEU A 469 11.13 -29.86 4.46
CA LEU A 469 11.40 -28.52 3.92
C LEU A 469 11.58 -28.60 2.41
N CYS A 470 11.13 -27.57 1.68
CA CYS A 470 11.29 -27.42 0.25
C CYS A 470 11.57 -25.93 -0.04
N ILE A 471 12.83 -25.53 0.03
CA ILE A 471 13.26 -24.14 -0.15
C ILE A 471 13.87 -24.02 -1.55
N ASN A 472 13.34 -23.15 -2.40
CA ASN A 472 13.86 -22.98 -3.76
C ASN A 472 14.76 -21.76 -3.91
N ASN A 473 14.67 -20.77 -3.01
CA ASN A 473 15.53 -19.59 -3.11
C ASN A 473 15.82 -18.97 -1.74
N VAL A 474 17.07 -18.55 -1.55
CA VAL A 474 17.52 -17.73 -0.43
C VAL A 474 18.49 -16.67 -0.94
N GLU A 475 18.19 -15.43 -0.63
CA GLU A 475 19.01 -14.27 -0.99
C GLU A 475 19.26 -13.41 0.24
N ALA A 476 20.36 -12.65 0.26
CA ALA A 476 20.63 -11.67 1.31
C ALA A 476 21.16 -10.38 0.69
N PHE A 477 20.84 -9.26 1.32
CA PHE A 477 21.16 -7.94 0.78
C PHE A 477 21.62 -6.97 1.86
N LEU A 478 22.34 -5.95 1.41
CA LEU A 478 22.64 -4.75 2.15
C LEU A 478 21.91 -3.57 1.50
N ALA A 479 20.68 -3.33 1.95
CA ALA A 479 19.90 -2.17 1.54
C ALA A 479 20.53 -0.88 2.10
N PRO A 480 20.79 0.14 1.29
CA PRO A 480 21.21 1.45 1.80
C PRO A 480 20.07 2.09 2.61
N PRO A 481 20.38 2.98 3.57
CA PRO A 481 19.34 3.73 4.26
C PRO A 481 18.61 4.66 3.29
N LEU A 482 17.31 4.82 3.49
CA LEU A 482 16.50 5.70 2.65
C LEU A 482 16.69 7.16 3.09
N LEU A 483 17.21 8.00 2.20
CA LEU A 483 17.50 9.39 2.49
C LEU A 483 16.30 10.29 2.20
N GLU A 484 15.32 10.26 3.10
CA GLU A 484 14.10 11.05 3.00
C GLU A 484 14.23 12.46 3.62
N GLN A 485 13.27 13.33 3.30
CA GLN A 485 13.16 14.65 3.92
C GLN A 485 12.60 14.49 5.35
N PRO A 486 13.31 14.90 6.41
CA PRO A 486 12.78 14.79 7.77
C PRO A 486 11.50 15.61 7.98
N ARG A 487 10.61 15.13 8.84
CA ARG A 487 9.48 15.90 9.34
C ARG A 487 9.90 16.64 10.59
N ILE A 488 9.72 17.96 10.62
CA ILE A 488 10.03 18.79 11.78
C ILE A 488 8.73 19.34 12.38
N VAL A 489 8.48 19.03 13.65
CA VAL A 489 7.33 19.52 14.41
C VAL A 489 7.76 20.04 15.77
N ARG A 490 7.00 20.97 16.35
CA ARG A 490 7.18 21.41 17.74
C ARG A 490 5.88 21.18 18.49
N ASN A 491 5.95 20.42 19.59
CA ASN A 491 4.77 20.06 20.36
C ASN A 491 4.35 21.17 21.36
N ALA A 492 3.24 20.93 22.06
CA ALA A 492 2.70 21.86 23.06
C ALA A 492 3.61 22.12 24.27
N LYS A 493 4.68 21.32 24.45
CA LYS A 493 5.73 21.50 25.48
C LYS A 493 6.97 22.22 24.95
N ASN A 494 6.92 22.78 23.74
CA ASN A 494 8.03 23.41 23.02
C ASN A 494 9.17 22.47 22.64
N GLU A 495 8.95 21.15 22.67
CA GLU A 495 9.95 20.18 22.22
C GLU A 495 9.85 20.05 20.70
N VAL A 496 10.97 20.23 20.03
CA VAL A 496 11.13 19.95 18.60
C VAL A 496 11.41 18.47 18.42
N HIS A 497 10.55 17.83 17.64
CA HIS A 497 10.71 16.45 17.18
C HIS A 497 11.08 16.47 15.70
N ILE A 498 12.11 15.71 15.36
CA ILE A 498 12.56 15.50 13.98
C ILE A 498 12.43 14.02 13.67
N ASP A 499 11.49 13.69 12.81
CA ASP A 499 11.10 12.31 12.55
C ASP A 499 11.31 11.94 11.09
N VAL A 500 11.58 10.66 10.85
CA VAL A 500 11.69 10.02 9.55
C VAL A 500 10.88 8.73 9.62
N GLU A 501 10.33 8.26 8.51
CA GLU A 501 9.54 7.03 8.45
C GLU A 501 10.44 5.78 8.32
N SER A 502 11.62 5.94 7.73
CA SER A 502 12.62 4.89 7.52
C SER A 502 13.70 4.88 8.59
N GLU A 503 14.13 3.67 8.97
CA GLU A 503 15.24 3.49 9.90
C GLU A 503 16.59 3.47 9.16
N GLY A 504 17.66 3.85 9.86
CA GLY A 504 19.06 3.60 9.46
C GLY A 504 19.82 4.82 8.93
N ALA A 505 19.14 5.93 8.62
CA ALA A 505 19.82 7.20 8.32
C ALA A 505 20.07 8.00 9.62
N ASP A 506 21.23 8.66 9.70
CA ASP A 506 21.49 9.63 10.74
C ASP A 506 20.77 10.94 10.41
N ILE A 507 20.28 11.65 11.43
CA ILE A 507 19.65 12.96 11.25
C ILE A 507 20.59 14.05 11.77
N TYR A 508 20.82 15.07 10.95
CA TYR A 508 21.60 16.26 11.32
C TYR A 508 20.76 17.51 11.17
N TYR A 509 20.90 18.46 12.10
CA TYR A 509 20.07 19.65 12.14
C TYR A 509 20.81 20.92 12.58
N THR A 510 20.19 22.05 12.27
CA THR A 510 20.55 23.40 12.73
C THR A 510 19.30 24.10 13.27
N THR A 511 19.46 25.12 14.10
CA THR A 511 18.34 25.87 14.71
C THR A 511 18.34 27.36 14.35
N ASP A 512 19.37 27.81 13.63
CA ASP A 512 19.60 29.19 13.20
C ASP A 512 19.26 29.43 11.72
N GLY A 513 18.73 28.41 11.03
CA GLY A 513 18.37 28.46 9.60
C GLY A 513 19.52 28.20 8.62
N THR A 514 20.74 27.93 9.10
CA THR A 514 21.85 27.50 8.23
C THR A 514 21.60 26.10 7.68
N GLU A 515 22.15 25.79 6.50
CA GLU A 515 21.98 24.45 5.90
C GLU A 515 22.74 23.40 6.75
N PRO A 516 22.09 22.31 7.18
CA PRO A 516 22.74 21.27 7.96
C PRO A 516 23.70 20.44 7.09
N THR A 517 24.75 19.92 7.72
CA THR A 517 25.77 19.04 7.12
C THR A 517 26.07 17.89 8.08
N ALA A 518 26.89 16.93 7.67
CA ALA A 518 27.38 15.87 8.56
C ALA A 518 28.22 16.38 9.74
N GLN A 519 28.61 17.66 9.75
CA GLN A 519 29.31 18.33 10.85
C GLN A 519 28.37 19.11 11.78
N SER A 520 27.08 19.22 11.43
CA SER A 520 26.07 19.86 12.27
C SER A 520 25.72 18.99 13.49
N ALA A 521 24.81 19.47 14.34
CA ALA A 521 24.37 18.69 15.49
C ALA A 521 23.61 17.43 15.01
N LYS A 522 23.99 16.26 15.54
CA LYS A 522 23.24 15.01 15.32
C LYS A 522 21.98 15.03 16.19
N TYR A 523 20.85 14.67 15.61
CA TYR A 523 19.60 14.52 16.35
C TYR A 523 19.53 13.12 16.98
N GLU A 524 19.48 13.09 18.31
CA GLU A 524 19.40 11.83 19.09
C GLU A 524 18.13 11.76 19.94
N VAL A 525 17.67 12.91 20.44
CA VAL A 525 16.47 13.06 21.25
C VAL A 525 15.80 14.40 20.94
N PRO A 526 14.49 14.53 21.19
CA PRO A 526 13.80 15.81 21.10
C PRO A 526 14.48 16.89 21.96
N PHE A 527 14.48 18.13 21.49
CA PHE A 527 15.11 19.24 22.18
C PHE A 527 14.16 20.44 22.30
N THR A 528 14.30 21.21 23.38
CA THR A 528 13.45 22.38 23.61
C THR A 528 13.90 23.56 22.76
N LEU A 529 12.94 24.22 22.08
CA LEU A 529 13.15 25.47 21.35
C LEU A 529 12.20 26.56 21.86
N ASP A 530 12.62 27.24 22.93
CA ASP A 530 11.86 28.30 23.62
C ASP A 530 12.04 29.69 23.02
N LYS A 531 12.56 29.77 21.80
CA LYS A 531 12.77 31.03 21.09
C LYS A 531 12.43 30.87 19.62
N LYS A 532 12.19 32.01 18.97
CA LYS A 532 12.05 32.11 17.53
C LYS A 532 13.31 31.57 16.83
N GLY A 533 13.12 30.78 15.80
CA GLY A 533 14.21 30.12 15.08
C GLY A 533 13.73 29.38 13.84
N THR A 534 14.67 29.00 12.98
CA THR A 534 14.40 28.13 11.83
C THR A 534 15.18 26.85 12.03
N VAL A 535 14.46 25.75 12.21
CA VAL A 535 15.07 24.42 12.28
C VAL A 535 15.17 23.88 10.87
N LYS A 536 16.37 23.49 10.47
CA LYS A 536 16.60 22.72 9.24
C LYS A 536 17.19 21.38 9.58
N ALA A 537 16.79 20.34 8.85
CA ALA A 537 17.25 18.99 9.08
C ALA A 537 17.45 18.20 7.78
N ILE A 538 18.39 17.26 7.79
CA ILE A 538 18.64 16.29 6.72
C ILE A 538 18.78 14.90 7.31
N THR A 539 18.41 13.89 6.52
CA THR A 539 18.94 12.54 6.67
C THR A 539 20.33 12.45 6.04
N TYR A 540 21.20 11.62 6.58
CA TYR A 540 22.56 11.41 6.12
C TYR A 540 22.97 9.94 6.24
N ASP A 541 23.60 9.44 5.19
CA ASP A 541 24.23 8.12 5.16
C ASP A 541 25.76 8.29 5.25
N ALA A 542 26.33 7.86 6.37
CA ALA A 542 27.77 7.92 6.60
C ALA A 542 28.57 7.02 5.64
N GLN A 543 27.97 5.96 5.09
CA GLN A 543 28.68 5.05 4.18
C GLN A 543 28.82 5.65 2.78
N SER A 544 27.74 6.17 2.21
CA SER A 544 27.77 6.79 0.88
C SER A 544 28.20 8.27 0.90
N GLY A 545 28.16 8.92 2.06
CA GLY A 545 28.44 10.35 2.20
C GLY A 545 27.34 11.24 1.61
N LYS A 546 26.14 10.71 1.38
CA LYS A 546 25.01 11.42 0.77
C LYS A 546 24.04 11.92 1.82
N SER A 547 23.36 13.02 1.49
CA SER A 547 22.29 13.62 2.29
C SER A 547 20.96 13.54 1.56
N GLY A 548 19.87 13.38 2.31
CA GLY A 548 18.51 13.55 1.80
C GLY A 548 18.14 15.02 1.59
N PRO A 549 16.92 15.30 1.10
CA PRO A 549 16.43 16.66 0.94
C PRO A 549 16.36 17.40 2.29
N VAL A 550 16.66 18.71 2.26
CA VAL A 550 16.59 19.55 3.45
C VAL A 550 15.14 19.80 3.83
N ALA A 551 14.78 19.46 5.06
CA ALA A 551 13.57 19.92 5.72
C ALA A 551 13.82 21.28 6.36
N SER A 552 12.83 22.18 6.33
CA SER A 552 12.91 23.50 6.95
C SER A 552 11.59 23.86 7.61
N ARG A 553 11.61 24.18 8.90
CA ARG A 553 10.45 24.65 9.65
C ARG A 553 10.80 25.89 10.45
N ARG A 554 10.06 26.97 10.23
CA ARG A 554 10.18 28.19 11.03
C ARG A 554 9.27 28.06 12.25
N PHE A 555 9.82 28.34 13.41
CA PHE A 555 9.09 28.43 14.66
C PHE A 555 9.18 29.86 15.20
N ASP A 556 8.03 30.45 15.48
CA ASP A 556 7.93 31.75 16.11
C ASP A 556 7.76 31.56 17.64
N LEU A 557 6.84 32.29 18.28
CA LEU A 557 6.58 32.18 19.72
C LEU A 557 6.36 30.72 20.17
N PRO A 558 6.91 30.30 21.32
CA PRO A 558 6.67 28.99 21.92
C PRO A 558 5.18 28.71 22.18
N ALA A 559 4.76 27.44 22.13
CA ALA A 559 3.38 27.03 22.41
C ALA A 559 2.94 27.45 23.83
N ALA A 560 3.85 27.39 24.81
CA ALA A 560 3.61 27.83 26.17
C ALA A 560 3.28 29.34 26.31
N ASP A 561 3.60 30.14 25.30
CA ASP A 561 3.32 31.58 25.30
C ASP A 561 1.89 31.90 24.87
N TYR A 562 1.13 30.91 24.38
CA TYR A 562 -0.27 31.08 23.99
C TYR A 562 -1.20 30.60 25.10
N LYS A 563 -1.99 31.51 25.68
CA LYS A 563 -3.06 31.17 26.61
C LYS A 563 -4.42 31.41 25.96
N VAL A 564 -5.14 30.33 25.64
CA VAL A 564 -6.53 30.44 25.19
C VAL A 564 -7.41 30.81 26.37
N THR A 565 -8.11 31.95 26.27
CA THR A 565 -8.96 32.49 27.35
C THR A 565 -10.45 32.32 27.07
N SER A 566 -10.85 32.16 25.80
CA SER A 566 -12.25 31.93 25.43
C SER A 566 -12.37 31.41 23.99
N PRO A 567 -13.13 30.34 23.71
CA PRO A 567 -13.50 29.29 24.65
C PRO A 567 -12.24 28.55 25.16
N ALA A 568 -12.20 28.23 26.45
CA ALA A 568 -11.07 27.53 27.06
C ALA A 568 -11.54 26.20 27.66
N ASP A 569 -10.94 25.09 27.20
CA ASP A 569 -11.10 23.76 27.76
C ASP A 569 -9.81 22.95 27.60
N GLU A 570 -9.76 21.75 28.19
CA GLU A 570 -8.55 20.89 28.24
C GLU A 570 -8.00 20.53 26.84
N ARG A 571 -8.82 20.62 25.79
CA ARG A 571 -8.43 20.27 24.42
C ARG A 571 -7.98 21.47 23.60
N THR A 572 -7.95 22.68 24.17
CA THR A 572 -7.45 23.86 23.46
C THR A 572 -5.97 23.78 23.11
N ASN A 573 -5.20 22.97 23.86
CA ASN A 573 -3.81 22.68 23.56
C ASN A 573 -3.60 21.94 22.24
N LEU A 574 -4.65 21.31 21.68
CA LEU A 574 -4.57 20.67 20.36
C LEU A 574 -4.26 21.67 19.23
N MET A 575 -4.48 22.97 19.43
CA MET A 575 -4.14 24.00 18.44
C MET A 575 -2.65 24.36 18.38
N PHE A 576 -1.84 23.73 19.24
CA PHE A 576 -0.42 24.04 19.42
C PHE A 576 0.42 22.76 19.62
N ASP A 577 -0.11 21.59 19.27
CA ASP A 577 0.53 20.30 19.54
C ASP A 577 1.44 19.82 18.40
N GLY A 578 1.53 20.58 17.31
CA GLY A 578 2.37 20.30 16.16
C GLY A 578 1.80 19.21 15.25
N ASN A 579 0.53 18.85 15.42
CA ASN A 579 -0.13 17.76 14.70
C ASN A 579 -1.41 18.25 14.01
N GLY A 580 -1.31 18.43 12.68
CA GLY A 580 -2.43 18.83 11.82
C GLY A 580 -3.62 17.85 11.77
N TYR A 581 -3.49 16.65 12.36
CA TYR A 581 -4.57 15.66 12.44
C TYR A 581 -5.34 15.72 13.78
N SER A 582 -4.76 16.32 14.83
CA SER A 582 -5.53 16.74 16.01
C SER A 582 -6.26 18.03 15.65
N THR A 583 -7.44 18.24 16.23
CA THR A 583 -8.21 19.46 15.95
C THR A 583 -9.04 19.86 17.15
N TYR A 584 -8.90 21.10 17.54
CA TYR A 584 -9.83 21.73 18.45
C TYR A 584 -11.06 22.22 17.68
N TYR A 585 -12.20 21.62 17.98
CA TYR A 585 -13.49 22.12 17.51
C TYR A 585 -14.11 23.04 18.57
N LEU A 586 -14.39 24.29 18.19
CA LEU A 586 -15.07 25.25 19.06
C LEU A 586 -16.45 24.71 19.49
N PRO A 587 -16.97 25.08 20.67
CA PRO A 587 -18.34 24.77 21.07
C PRO A 587 -19.36 25.27 20.03
N GLU A 588 -20.47 24.55 19.84
CA GLU A 588 -21.51 24.93 18.88
C GLU A 588 -22.00 26.37 19.14
N GLY A 589 -22.15 27.15 18.06
CA GLY A 589 -22.53 28.57 18.14
C GLY A 589 -21.38 29.54 18.49
N LYS A 590 -20.17 29.05 18.79
CA LYS A 590 -18.95 29.87 18.90
C LYS A 590 -18.18 29.87 17.58
N ASN A 591 -17.68 31.04 17.21
CA ASN A 591 -16.93 31.22 15.96
C ASN A 591 -15.64 32.04 16.14
N GLU A 592 -15.22 32.31 17.38
CA GLU A 592 -13.98 33.01 17.65
C GLU A 592 -13.23 32.38 18.83
N ILE A 593 -11.90 32.45 18.75
CA ILE A 593 -10.99 32.17 19.86
C ILE A 593 -10.33 33.47 20.32
N VAL A 594 -10.10 33.57 21.62
CA VAL A 594 -9.37 34.65 22.26
C VAL A 594 -8.11 34.06 22.86
N VAL A 595 -6.96 34.51 22.38
CA VAL A 595 -5.65 34.04 22.82
C VAL A 595 -4.89 35.21 23.43
N GLU A 596 -4.35 35.03 24.63
CA GLU A 596 -3.49 36.01 25.28
C GLU A 596 -2.06 35.49 25.24
N LEU A 597 -1.15 36.27 24.64
CA LEU A 597 0.28 35.97 24.59
C LEU A 597 0.91 36.18 25.97
N ALA A 598 2.05 35.54 26.28
CA ALA A 598 2.73 35.73 27.57
C ALA A 598 3.18 37.19 27.80
N ALA A 599 3.66 37.86 26.75
CA ALA A 599 4.05 39.27 26.75
C ALA A 599 3.54 40.00 25.48
N PRO A 600 3.55 41.35 25.46
CA PRO A 600 3.25 42.09 24.23
C PRO A 600 4.37 41.94 23.18
N HIS A 601 4.01 41.54 21.96
CA HIS A 601 4.92 41.33 20.82
C HIS A 601 4.55 42.23 19.64
N THR A 602 5.48 42.42 18.70
CA THR A 602 5.21 43.11 17.43
C THR A 602 4.77 42.08 16.40
N ILE A 603 3.46 41.98 16.18
CA ILE A 603 2.84 40.92 15.39
C ILE A 603 2.67 41.40 13.95
N SER A 604 3.20 40.65 12.99
CA SER A 604 3.18 40.96 11.55
C SER A 604 2.43 39.91 10.71
N GLY A 605 1.93 38.85 11.34
CA GLY A 605 1.16 37.82 10.66
C GLY A 605 0.60 36.75 11.58
N PHE A 606 -0.09 35.77 10.99
CA PHE A 606 -0.53 34.56 11.67
C PHE A 606 -0.59 33.38 10.71
N VAL A 607 -0.60 32.18 11.28
CA VAL A 607 -0.74 30.91 10.56
C VAL A 607 -1.96 30.16 11.07
N TYR A 608 -2.75 29.62 10.15
CA TYR A 608 -3.88 28.74 10.42
C TYR A 608 -3.70 27.42 9.66
N THR A 609 -3.75 26.30 10.38
CA THR A 609 -3.77 24.96 9.77
C THR A 609 -5.15 24.35 9.98
N PRO A 610 -5.89 24.03 8.90
CA PRO A 610 -7.12 23.26 9.01
C PRO A 610 -6.81 21.79 9.37
N ASN A 611 -7.83 21.04 9.80
CA ASN A 611 -7.71 19.60 10.00
C ASN A 611 -7.26 18.91 8.69
N GLN A 612 -6.21 18.09 8.77
CA GLN A 612 -5.63 17.38 7.62
C GLN A 612 -6.31 16.02 7.33
N GLY A 613 -7.24 15.62 8.19
CA GLY A 613 -8.03 14.42 8.03
C GLY A 613 -8.95 14.50 6.82
N ARG A 614 -9.07 13.36 6.15
CA ARG A 614 -9.75 13.19 4.87
C ARG A 614 -11.20 13.71 4.81
N ASP A 615 -12.00 13.35 5.82
CA ASP A 615 -13.43 13.73 5.92
C ASP A 615 -13.66 14.85 6.94
N SER A 616 -12.61 15.62 7.22
CA SER A 616 -12.70 16.66 8.22
C SER A 616 -13.60 17.82 7.76
N GLN A 617 -14.25 18.44 8.73
CA GLN A 617 -15.17 19.56 8.51
C GLN A 617 -14.74 20.75 9.37
N GLY A 618 -15.43 21.88 9.21
CA GLY A 618 -15.25 23.06 10.07
C GLY A 618 -14.09 23.97 9.67
N HIS A 619 -13.58 23.80 8.45
CA HIS A 619 -12.57 24.69 7.88
C HIS A 619 -13.07 26.13 7.81
N ILE A 620 -12.23 27.07 8.23
CA ILE A 620 -12.52 28.50 8.16
C ILE A 620 -12.32 28.93 6.71
N SER A 621 -13.34 29.52 6.08
CA SER A 621 -13.23 30.08 4.72
C SER A 621 -13.03 31.59 4.73
N ASN A 622 -13.67 32.30 5.66
CA ASN A 622 -13.43 33.73 5.87
C ASN A 622 -13.08 33.99 7.32
N TYR A 623 -12.15 34.91 7.54
CA TYR A 623 -11.61 35.20 8.85
C TYR A 623 -11.52 36.70 9.14
N GLN A 624 -11.40 37.00 10.43
CA GLN A 624 -10.97 38.28 10.95
C GLN A 624 -10.03 38.04 12.14
N LEU A 625 -8.88 38.71 12.16
CA LEU A 625 -7.96 38.73 13.28
C LEU A 625 -7.90 40.15 13.87
N SER A 626 -8.01 40.24 15.19
CA SER A 626 -7.80 41.48 15.93
C SER A 626 -6.69 41.34 16.97
N VAL A 627 -5.93 42.42 17.18
CA VAL A 627 -4.90 42.55 18.20
C VAL A 627 -5.29 43.70 19.14
N ASP A 628 -5.42 43.43 20.43
CA ASP A 628 -5.85 44.38 21.48
C ASP A 628 -7.10 45.20 21.09
N GLY A 629 -8.04 44.56 20.40
CA GLY A 629 -9.31 45.15 19.96
C GLY A 629 -9.27 45.89 18.62
N LYS A 630 -8.10 46.02 17.99
CA LYS A 630 -7.96 46.55 16.62
C LYS A 630 -7.96 45.42 15.61
N VAL A 631 -8.85 45.47 14.62
CA VAL A 631 -8.79 44.54 13.47
C VAL A 631 -7.52 44.80 12.67
N VAL A 632 -6.69 43.77 12.52
CA VAL A 632 -5.40 43.85 11.81
C VAL A 632 -5.42 43.12 10.46
N ALA A 633 -6.27 42.09 10.35
CA ALA A 633 -6.46 41.34 9.11
C ALA A 633 -7.90 40.83 9.01
N SER A 634 -8.41 40.75 7.79
CA SER A 634 -9.65 40.07 7.46
C SER A 634 -9.61 39.66 6.01
N GLY A 635 -10.12 38.48 5.68
CA GLY A 635 -10.04 38.00 4.31
C GLY A 635 -10.69 36.64 4.13
N GLU A 636 -10.25 35.97 3.07
CA GLU A 636 -10.68 34.64 2.67
C GLU A 636 -9.45 33.73 2.57
N PHE A 637 -9.57 32.50 3.06
CA PHE A 637 -8.67 31.41 2.70
C PHE A 637 -9.19 30.79 1.40
N SER A 638 -8.77 31.37 0.27
CA SER A 638 -9.23 30.94 -1.04
C SER A 638 -8.89 29.48 -1.30
N ASN A 639 -9.85 28.74 -1.86
CA ASN A 639 -9.74 27.30 -2.17
C ASN A 639 -9.55 26.35 -0.97
N ILE A 640 -9.71 26.81 0.29
CA ILE A 640 -9.47 25.97 1.49
C ILE A 640 -10.33 24.69 1.55
N LYS A 641 -11.50 24.69 0.91
CA LYS A 641 -12.38 23.50 0.80
C LYS A 641 -11.70 22.38 0.02
N HIS A 642 -11.00 22.72 -1.07
CA HIS A 642 -10.40 21.76 -1.97
C HIS A 642 -8.88 21.62 -1.79
N ASN A 643 -8.25 22.52 -1.04
CA ASN A 643 -6.84 22.48 -0.70
C ASN A 643 -6.63 22.90 0.77
N PRO A 644 -6.99 22.04 1.75
CA PRO A 644 -6.93 22.36 3.17
C PRO A 644 -5.47 22.26 3.68
N ILE A 645 -4.58 23.11 3.20
CA ILE A 645 -3.18 23.22 3.67
C ILE A 645 -3.01 24.38 4.65
N GLU A 646 -1.87 24.43 5.34
CA GLU A 646 -1.44 25.55 6.20
C GLU A 646 -1.55 26.89 5.44
N GLN A 647 -2.15 27.89 6.09
CA GLN A 647 -2.40 29.23 5.54
C GLN A 647 -1.61 30.27 6.33
N GLU A 648 -0.69 30.95 5.66
CA GLU A 648 0.11 32.03 6.23
C GLU A 648 -0.40 33.40 5.75
N ILE A 649 -0.71 34.29 6.69
CA ILE A 649 -1.22 35.64 6.41
C ILE A 649 -0.30 36.68 7.03
N HIS A 650 0.11 37.67 6.23
CA HIS A 650 0.87 38.83 6.68
C HIS A 650 0.02 40.10 6.69
N PHE A 651 0.33 41.01 7.62
CA PHE A 651 -0.25 42.34 7.73
C PHE A 651 0.77 43.33 8.28
N ALA A 652 0.43 44.63 8.24
CA ALA A 652 1.31 45.67 8.78
C ALA A 652 1.57 45.45 10.28
N PRO A 653 2.82 45.49 10.76
CA PRO A 653 3.16 45.14 12.15
C PRO A 653 2.37 45.94 13.19
N VAL A 654 1.85 45.26 14.21
CA VAL A 654 1.11 45.86 15.32
C VAL A 654 1.59 45.28 16.65
N LYS A 655 1.92 46.15 17.59
CA LYS A 655 2.27 45.75 18.95
C LYS A 655 1.03 45.41 19.77
N GLY A 656 1.00 44.24 20.39
CA GLY A 656 -0.07 43.87 21.31
C GLY A 656 0.09 42.49 21.95
N LYS A 657 -0.88 42.11 22.79
CA LYS A 657 -0.83 40.87 23.58
C LYS A 657 -2.07 39.98 23.41
N LYS A 658 -3.25 40.57 23.21
CA LYS A 658 -4.53 39.85 23.12
C LYS A 658 -4.96 39.70 21.67
N LEU A 659 -5.14 38.47 21.22
CA LEU A 659 -5.60 38.08 19.90
C LEU A 659 -7.07 37.66 19.95
N VAL A 660 -7.83 38.06 18.94
CA VAL A 660 -9.17 37.51 18.66
C VAL A 660 -9.17 37.01 17.23
N PHE A 661 -9.18 35.69 17.05
CA PHE A 661 -9.26 35.05 15.73
C PHE A 661 -10.68 34.53 15.53
N LYS A 662 -11.38 35.10 14.55
CA LYS A 662 -12.80 34.89 14.29
C LYS A 662 -13.01 34.31 12.91
N ALA A 663 -13.71 33.18 12.84
CA ALA A 663 -14.30 32.66 11.62
C ALA A 663 -15.56 33.46 11.29
N THR A 664 -15.48 34.28 10.25
CA THR A 664 -16.64 35.01 9.72
C THR A 664 -17.47 34.15 8.76
N ARG A 665 -16.85 33.11 8.17
CA ARG A 665 -17.53 32.06 7.42
C ARG A 665 -16.81 30.73 7.56
N ILE A 666 -17.58 29.64 7.56
CA ILE A 666 -17.12 28.26 7.62
C ILE A 666 -17.47 27.59 6.30
N VAL A 667 -16.60 26.72 5.79
CA VAL A 667 -16.88 25.88 4.62
C VAL A 667 -18.18 25.09 4.85
N ASP A 668 -19.04 25.07 3.83
CA ASP A 668 -20.34 24.39 3.82
C ASP A 668 -21.30 24.76 4.97
N ASN A 669 -21.05 25.88 5.68
CA ASN A 669 -21.85 26.36 6.80
C ASN A 669 -22.10 25.31 7.90
N VAL A 670 -21.11 24.44 8.14
CA VAL A 670 -21.20 23.44 9.21
C VAL A 670 -21.23 24.10 10.60
N LYS A 671 -21.69 23.34 11.60
CA LYS A 671 -22.04 23.88 12.93
C LYS A 671 -20.86 24.31 13.82
N ARG A 672 -19.65 23.84 13.52
CA ARG A 672 -18.47 24.02 14.38
C ARG A 672 -17.25 24.46 13.57
N VAL A 673 -16.48 25.36 14.15
CA VAL A 673 -15.16 25.78 13.63
C VAL A 673 -14.11 24.78 14.12
N GLY A 674 -13.26 24.31 13.21
CA GLY A 674 -12.12 23.44 13.50
C GLY A 674 -10.80 24.18 13.27
N ILE A 675 -9.90 24.09 14.25
CA ILE A 675 -8.53 24.61 14.19
C ILE A 675 -7.58 23.49 14.59
N ALA A 676 -6.72 23.08 13.65
CA ALA A 676 -5.70 22.07 13.91
C ALA A 676 -4.44 22.72 14.46
N GLU A 677 -3.94 23.78 13.84
CA GLU A 677 -2.86 24.60 14.41
C GLU A 677 -3.17 26.10 14.27
N PHE A 678 -2.67 26.88 15.23
CA PHE A 678 -2.69 28.33 15.19
C PHE A 678 -1.38 28.91 15.74
N SER A 679 -0.79 29.87 15.06
CA SER A 679 0.37 30.61 15.59
C SER A 679 0.41 32.04 15.04
N VAL A 680 1.20 32.91 15.68
CA VAL A 680 1.48 34.26 15.18
C VAL A 680 2.88 34.36 14.59
N ILE A 681 3.06 35.35 13.72
CA ILE A 681 4.36 35.75 13.17
C ILE A 681 4.73 37.08 13.82
N THR A 682 5.92 37.15 14.40
CA THR A 682 6.41 38.34 15.11
C THR A 682 7.60 38.98 14.37
N GLU A 683 7.94 40.22 14.72
CA GLU A 683 9.16 40.89 14.25
C GLU A 683 10.29 40.87 15.27
N ASP A 684 9.95 40.84 16.56
CA ASP A 684 10.89 40.84 17.67
C ASP A 684 11.62 39.51 17.91
#